data_AF-A0A7V7MUE9-F1
#
_entry.id   AF-A0A7V7MUE9-F1
#
_cell.length_a   1.000
_cell.length_b   1.000
_cell.length_c   1.000
_cell.angle_alpha   90.00
_cell.angle_beta   90.00
_cell.angle_gamma   90.00
#
_symmetry.space_group_name_H-M   'P 1'
#
loop_
_entity.id
_entity.type
_entity.pdbx_description
1 polymer ?
#
loop_
_entity_poly.entity_id
_entity_poly.type
_entity_poly.pdbx_seq_one_letter_code
_entity_poly.pdbx_strand_id
1 'polypeptide(L)'
;MMNWRVSAFWQAVIIIVFAWAIFNWAFPPFMPRSLMITYMIITILGVTLYFSSEDRRWTEFKTPIIATLRDDNKQVLRWALLLFIPLLLGYTAYNAVKPSFETPMELRQVHPAPPASIQVYDKSYDLATLENPLRLEILDQLNSDPESAWETYKETVRAGSEVYYQNCFYCHGDMLGGKGHFAKGFNPLPTNFQDVGTIAQLQESFLFWRITTGGPGLPTGGMPWNSAMPVWHEMLNEEEVWQVITFLYDYVEQVPRMWDQAISKSVTGMKDMITSQRAKMSSEEIYRFRCAVCHGEDGAGDGPAAEFLYPRPRDFTQGLMKFKTAAGGLPPRDEDLFSIIKFGLTGTSMPGWSSVLTDTQIKGLIPVMKRLDISYTWAPLDAADEAFDDEGHYLKSDFRVITDQEPTGGQISYSPESVSRGKEVFEENCKKCHGAEGRGDLTSGEFLDDDWGYRTWPRDLTEPWTWRITEAQAGNDERSRDETIRNIYTRLSVGIPGTPMPSHRSVSEEEEDSITLEDRWHVANYVWSLRTNASAPGKSTVIEGVEVANGLPDDVEDAAWNQAPAVTFRLVPNIIKEERLFTPLNDAITVRALYNDEEIAFLLEVNDPTESIPGGPVIKYFPDGDDQTMFADAFAIQFPKQNSYSTAPVEKPLYRHGDPEHPTTIWYWNAGSVEPPIEPRAVLLDASGPDNKLVVRDSGNDLVAQGQWQDGRWRVLMKRPRSNSDGSLDLSFPEGQFIPVSFANWEGNNGEIGSKHTLTTWYWLLLPPDTNNTLVYGAPFGTIMVTFLAGILLVRNQRQKHRSTTNGVGSV
;
A
#
# COMPACT_ATOMS: atom_id res chain seq x y z
N MET A 1 -11.79 59.76 27.44
CA MET A 1 -11.85 58.33 27.05
C MET A 1 -12.86 58.18 25.92
N MET A 2 -12.38 57.93 24.71
CA MET A 2 -13.25 57.71 23.54
C MET A 2 -13.84 56.30 23.65
N ASN A 3 -15.14 56.19 23.96
CA ASN A 3 -15.86 54.91 23.97
C ASN A 3 -16.02 54.43 22.52
N TRP A 4 -15.11 53.57 22.06
CA TRP A 4 -15.20 52.92 20.76
C TRP A 4 -16.27 51.82 20.83
N ARG A 5 -17.54 52.19 20.62
CA ARG A 5 -18.63 51.21 20.51
C ARG A 5 -18.62 50.59 19.11
N VAL A 6 -18.29 49.30 19.03
CA VAL A 6 -18.43 48.49 17.80
C VAL A 6 -19.90 48.46 17.39
N SER A 7 -20.21 48.75 16.12
CA SER A 7 -21.60 48.76 15.64
C SER A 7 -22.21 47.36 15.64
N ALA A 8 -23.54 47.27 15.73
CA ALA A 8 -24.27 46.00 15.69
C ALA A 8 -23.88 45.09 14.50
N PHE A 9 -23.60 45.67 13.34
CA PHE A 9 -23.11 44.94 12.16
C PHE A 9 -21.74 44.29 12.41
N TRP A 10 -20.77 45.05 12.92
CA TRP A 10 -19.42 44.51 13.17
C TRP A 10 -19.41 43.55 14.36
N GLN A 11 -20.29 43.73 15.35
CA GLN A 11 -20.50 42.73 16.40
C GLN A 11 -20.98 41.40 15.82
N ALA A 12 -21.97 41.42 14.92
CA ALA A 12 -22.45 40.22 14.24
C ALA A 12 -21.35 39.52 13.43
N VAL A 13 -20.58 40.29 12.64
CA VAL A 13 -19.46 39.76 11.84
C VAL A 13 -18.38 39.14 12.74
N ILE A 14 -17.99 39.82 13.83
CA ILE A 14 -17.00 39.30 14.78
C ILE A 14 -17.48 38.00 15.42
N ILE A 15 -18.74 37.90 15.82
CA ILE A 15 -19.31 36.68 16.42
C ILE A 15 -19.23 35.52 15.41
N ILE A 16 -19.60 35.75 14.15
CA ILE A 16 -19.58 34.72 13.10
C ILE A 16 -18.14 34.29 12.80
N VAL A 17 -17.20 35.23 12.63
CA VAL A 17 -15.79 34.93 12.36
C VAL A 17 -15.13 34.20 13.53
N PHE A 18 -15.45 34.61 14.76
CA PHE A 18 -14.94 33.98 15.97
C PHE A 18 -15.49 32.56 16.14
N ALA A 19 -16.78 32.35 15.90
CA ALA A 19 -17.39 31.02 15.92
C ALA A 19 -16.75 30.10 14.85
N TRP A 20 -16.54 30.62 13.63
CA TRP A 20 -15.83 29.89 12.58
C TRP A 20 -14.40 29.51 13.00
N ALA A 21 -13.65 30.46 13.57
CA ALA A 21 -12.28 30.21 14.03
C ALA A 21 -12.24 29.15 15.15
N ILE A 22 -13.20 29.17 16.08
CA ILE A 22 -13.33 28.14 17.12
C ILE A 22 -13.59 26.78 16.48
N PHE A 23 -14.60 26.66 15.61
CA PHE A 23 -14.91 25.36 15.00
C PHE A 23 -13.79 24.85 14.09
N ASN A 24 -13.01 25.74 13.51
CA ASN A 24 -11.91 25.38 12.61
C ASN A 24 -10.61 25.03 13.35
N TRP A 25 -10.34 25.58 14.54
CA TRP A 25 -9.04 25.44 15.20
C TRP A 25 -9.08 24.95 16.66
N ALA A 26 -10.21 25.04 17.37
CA ALA A 26 -10.25 24.72 18.80
C ALA A 26 -10.41 23.23 19.12
N PHE A 27 -10.85 22.41 18.15
CA PHE A 27 -11.12 20.99 18.36
C PHE A 27 -10.27 20.13 17.40
N PRO A 28 -9.19 19.50 17.89
CA PRO A 28 -8.48 18.43 17.19
C PRO A 28 -9.08 17.05 17.55
N PRO A 29 -9.36 16.15 16.57
CA PRO A 29 -9.20 16.34 15.13
C PRO A 29 -10.19 17.37 14.57
N PHE A 30 -9.80 18.06 13.49
CA PHE A 30 -10.60 19.11 12.89
C PHE A 30 -12.00 18.62 12.53
N MET A 31 -13.01 19.40 12.89
CA MET A 31 -14.42 19.07 12.69
C MET A 31 -14.74 18.84 11.20
N PRO A 32 -15.50 17.78 10.83
CA PRO A 32 -15.92 17.55 9.45
C PRO A 32 -16.65 18.76 8.86
N ARG A 33 -16.41 19.07 7.58
CA ARG A 33 -16.99 20.26 6.91
C ARG A 33 -18.51 20.29 6.98
N SER A 34 -19.20 19.15 6.90
CA SER A 34 -20.66 19.07 6.99
C SER A 34 -21.20 19.52 8.36
N LEU A 35 -20.55 19.08 9.43
CA LEU A 35 -20.88 19.46 10.80
C LEU A 35 -20.60 20.95 11.04
N MET A 36 -19.45 21.42 10.55
CA MET A 36 -19.07 22.84 10.59
C MET A 36 -20.10 23.72 9.87
N ILE A 37 -20.52 23.34 8.65
CA ILE A 37 -21.56 24.06 7.91
C ILE A 37 -22.86 24.12 8.72
N THR A 38 -23.25 23.01 9.34
CA THR A 38 -24.49 22.92 10.14
C THR A 38 -24.44 23.87 11.34
N TYR A 39 -23.35 23.85 12.10
CA TYR A 39 -23.17 24.77 13.23
C TYR A 39 -23.04 26.23 12.80
N MET A 40 -22.41 26.51 11.65
CA MET A 40 -22.35 27.87 11.12
C MET A 40 -23.71 28.38 10.66
N ILE A 41 -24.56 27.54 10.07
CA ILE A 41 -25.95 27.90 9.73
C ILE A 41 -26.73 28.24 11.00
N ILE A 42 -26.66 27.39 12.03
CA ILE A 42 -27.32 27.64 13.32
C ILE A 42 -26.81 28.94 13.95
N THR A 43 -25.50 29.17 13.90
CA THR A 43 -24.86 30.40 14.42
C THR A 43 -25.35 31.64 13.68
N ILE A 44 -25.38 31.61 12.34
CA ILE A 44 -25.85 32.73 11.52
C ILE A 44 -27.33 33.01 11.77
N LEU A 45 -28.17 31.97 11.87
CA LEU A 45 -29.59 32.11 12.19
C LEU A 45 -29.78 32.73 13.58
N GLY A 46 -29.05 32.24 14.59
CA GLY A 46 -29.09 32.77 15.95
C GLY A 46 -28.66 34.24 16.02
N VAL A 47 -27.55 34.59 15.37
CA VAL A 47 -27.06 35.98 15.27
C VAL A 47 -28.10 36.86 14.56
N THR A 48 -28.67 36.40 13.44
CA THR A 48 -29.66 37.16 12.69
C THR A 48 -30.92 37.41 13.52
N LEU A 49 -31.46 36.36 14.16
CA LEU A 49 -32.62 36.45 15.05
C LEU A 49 -32.37 37.43 16.21
N TYR A 50 -31.18 37.38 16.82
CA TYR A 50 -30.82 38.28 17.91
C TYR A 50 -30.79 39.74 17.46
N PHE A 51 -30.20 40.06 16.31
CA PHE A 51 -30.14 41.44 15.83
C PHE A 51 -31.46 41.91 15.19
N SER A 52 -32.32 40.99 14.75
CA SER A 52 -33.66 41.32 14.23
C SER A 52 -34.74 41.39 15.31
N SER A 53 -34.48 40.94 16.55
CA SER A 53 -35.49 40.90 17.62
C SER A 53 -35.90 42.28 18.15
N GLU A 54 -35.13 43.33 17.85
CA GLU A 54 -35.40 44.70 18.33
C GLU A 54 -35.11 45.72 17.22
N ASP A 55 -36.06 46.62 16.98
CA ASP A 55 -36.01 47.59 15.87
C ASP A 55 -34.75 48.47 15.89
N ARG A 56 -34.29 48.86 17.08
CA ARG A 56 -33.08 49.68 17.24
C ARG A 56 -31.83 48.94 16.78
N ARG A 57 -31.63 47.70 17.25
CA ARG A 57 -30.50 46.84 16.86
C ARG A 57 -30.54 46.50 15.38
N TRP A 58 -31.74 46.24 14.85
CA TRP A 58 -31.92 45.94 13.42
C TRP A 58 -31.59 47.14 12.53
N THR A 59 -31.97 48.35 12.98
CA THR A 59 -31.62 49.59 12.29
C THR A 59 -30.11 49.83 12.32
N GLU A 60 -29.47 49.71 13.49
CA GLU A 60 -28.01 49.82 13.64
C GLU A 60 -27.25 48.77 12.80
N PHE A 61 -27.78 47.55 12.68
CA PHE A 61 -27.21 46.47 11.88
C PHE A 61 -27.28 46.77 10.37
N LYS A 62 -28.39 47.32 9.88
CA LYS A 62 -28.56 47.65 8.44
C LYS A 62 -27.81 48.92 8.02
N THR A 63 -27.53 49.83 8.94
CA THR A 63 -26.92 51.14 8.63
C THR A 63 -25.65 51.04 7.76
N PRO A 64 -24.66 50.18 8.06
CA PRO A 64 -23.45 50.08 7.24
C PRO A 64 -23.71 49.54 5.82
N ILE A 65 -24.67 48.61 5.69
CA ILE A 65 -25.09 48.02 4.42
C ILE A 65 -25.76 49.10 3.56
N ILE A 66 -26.75 49.79 4.13
CA ILE A 66 -27.49 50.86 3.46
C ILE A 66 -26.56 52.02 3.08
N ALA A 67 -25.64 52.40 3.97
CA ALA A 67 -24.65 53.44 3.72
C ALA A 67 -23.73 53.07 2.54
N THR A 68 -23.29 51.82 2.44
CA THR A 68 -22.49 51.33 1.31
C THR A 68 -23.27 51.41 -0.01
N LEU A 69 -24.59 51.17 0.01
CA LEU A 69 -25.46 51.27 -1.16
C LEU A 69 -25.82 52.72 -1.56
N ARG A 70 -25.81 53.68 -0.61
CA ARG A 70 -26.30 55.05 -0.81
C ARG A 70 -25.22 56.13 -0.88
N ASP A 71 -24.20 56.08 -0.01
CA ASP A 71 -23.20 57.14 0.17
C ASP A 71 -22.23 57.22 -1.01
N ASP A 72 -21.95 58.43 -1.49
CA ASP A 72 -21.02 58.62 -2.62
C ASP A 72 -19.55 58.36 -2.22
N ASN A 73 -19.18 58.63 -0.96
CA ASN A 73 -17.84 58.39 -0.42
C ASN A 73 -17.47 56.89 -0.31
N LYS A 74 -18.43 55.98 -0.49
CA LYS A 74 -18.22 54.52 -0.45
C LYS A 74 -18.29 53.86 -1.83
N GLN A 75 -18.15 54.65 -2.90
CA GLN A 75 -18.25 54.15 -4.28
C GLN A 75 -17.26 53.03 -4.59
N VAL A 76 -16.00 53.12 -4.11
CA VAL A 76 -14.99 52.07 -4.32
C VAL A 76 -15.41 50.76 -3.66
N LEU A 77 -15.83 50.81 -2.39
CA LEU A 77 -16.30 49.63 -1.65
C LEU A 77 -17.56 49.03 -2.30
N ARG A 78 -18.47 49.88 -2.80
CA ARG A 78 -19.67 49.44 -3.51
C ARG A 78 -19.32 48.67 -4.79
N TRP A 79 -18.43 49.20 -5.62
CA TRP A 79 -17.99 48.53 -6.84
C TRP A 79 -17.22 47.24 -6.55
N ALA A 80 -16.38 47.24 -5.51
CA ALA A 80 -15.68 46.04 -5.06
C ALA A 80 -16.68 44.92 -4.69
N LEU A 81 -17.73 45.23 -3.91
CA LEU A 81 -18.77 44.26 -3.56
C LEU A 81 -19.64 43.84 -4.75
N LEU A 82 -19.99 44.78 -5.64
CA LEU A 82 -20.76 44.50 -6.86
C LEU A 82 -20.01 43.57 -7.82
N LEU A 83 -18.68 43.54 -7.80
CA LEU A 83 -17.90 42.59 -8.60
C LEU A 83 -17.61 41.30 -7.84
N PHE A 84 -17.23 41.40 -6.57
CA PHE A 84 -16.83 40.25 -5.75
C PHE A 84 -17.97 39.27 -5.52
N ILE A 85 -19.18 39.74 -5.17
CA ILE A 85 -20.30 38.84 -4.85
C ILE A 85 -20.73 38.03 -6.09
N PRO A 86 -20.94 38.63 -7.28
CA PRO A 86 -21.21 37.86 -8.49
C PRO A 86 -20.11 36.88 -8.85
N LEU A 87 -18.83 37.29 -8.76
CA LEU A 87 -17.70 36.39 -9.05
C LEU A 87 -17.65 35.21 -8.09
N LEU A 88 -17.87 35.43 -6.79
CA LEU A 88 -17.94 34.37 -5.79
C LEU A 88 -19.10 33.41 -6.09
N LEU A 89 -20.30 33.93 -6.39
CA LEU A 89 -21.46 33.11 -6.72
C LEU A 89 -21.26 32.34 -8.04
N GLY A 90 -20.65 32.97 -9.05
CA GLY A 90 -20.22 32.31 -10.28
C GLY A 90 -19.22 31.18 -10.02
N TYR A 91 -18.21 31.43 -9.18
CA TYR A 91 -17.25 30.41 -8.78
C TYR A 91 -17.91 29.25 -8.02
N THR A 92 -18.89 29.53 -7.15
CA THR A 92 -19.66 28.47 -6.49
C THR A 92 -20.51 27.68 -7.47
N ALA A 93 -21.15 28.34 -8.44
CA ALA A 93 -21.91 27.67 -9.50
C ALA A 93 -20.98 26.80 -10.35
N TYR A 94 -19.78 27.30 -10.71
CA TYR A 94 -18.78 26.54 -11.47
C TYR A 94 -18.36 25.28 -10.74
N ASN A 95 -18.06 25.37 -9.45
CA ASN A 95 -17.70 24.21 -8.65
C ASN A 95 -18.86 23.22 -8.46
N ALA A 96 -20.11 23.66 -8.59
CA ALA A 96 -21.28 22.79 -8.50
C ALA A 96 -21.61 22.07 -9.82
N VAL A 97 -21.21 22.61 -10.97
CA VAL A 97 -21.52 22.03 -12.29
C VAL A 97 -20.31 21.39 -12.99
N LYS A 98 -19.08 21.66 -12.54
CA LYS A 98 -17.89 21.03 -13.13
C LYS A 98 -17.92 19.51 -12.88
N PRO A 99 -17.50 18.68 -13.85
CA PRO A 99 -17.35 17.25 -13.63
C PRO A 99 -16.42 16.94 -12.44
N SER A 100 -16.79 15.94 -11.66
CA SER A 100 -15.95 15.42 -10.58
C SER A 100 -15.12 14.24 -11.08
N PHE A 101 -13.81 14.33 -10.90
CA PHE A 101 -12.87 13.22 -11.08
C PHE A 101 -12.41 12.67 -9.72
N GLU A 102 -12.96 13.19 -8.62
CA GLU A 102 -12.70 12.67 -7.29
C GLU A 102 -13.49 11.38 -7.06
N THR A 103 -12.80 10.35 -6.55
CA THR A 103 -13.41 9.06 -6.24
C THR A 103 -14.55 9.18 -5.22
N PRO A 104 -15.57 8.31 -5.29
CA PRO A 104 -16.62 8.24 -4.28
C PRO A 104 -16.04 8.07 -2.86
N MET A 105 -16.66 8.74 -1.88
CA MET A 105 -16.23 8.65 -0.49
C MET A 105 -16.64 7.31 0.14
N GLU A 106 -15.66 6.51 0.54
CA GLU A 106 -15.86 5.26 1.28
C GLU A 106 -15.85 5.54 2.79
N LEU A 107 -17.01 5.91 3.34
CA LEU A 107 -17.17 6.12 4.79
C LEU A 107 -17.17 4.76 5.51
N ARG A 108 -16.22 4.56 6.44
CA ARG A 108 -16.09 3.31 7.22
C ARG A 108 -15.85 3.57 8.71
N GLN A 109 -16.40 2.70 9.57
CA GLN A 109 -16.11 2.69 11.01
C GLN A 109 -14.97 1.71 11.30
N VAL A 110 -13.89 2.18 11.93
CA VAL A 110 -12.67 1.38 12.20
C VAL A 110 -12.94 0.19 13.14
N HIS A 111 -13.87 0.35 14.08
CA HIS A 111 -14.33 -0.69 14.99
C HIS A 111 -15.85 -0.80 14.91
N PRO A 112 -16.40 -1.61 13.98
CA PRO A 112 -17.84 -1.83 13.93
C PRO A 112 -18.30 -2.49 15.23
N ALA A 113 -19.53 -2.20 15.66
CA ALA A 113 -20.11 -2.86 16.82
C ALA A 113 -20.16 -4.38 16.59
N PRO A 114 -19.68 -5.21 17.53
CA PRO A 114 -19.74 -6.65 17.38
C PRO A 114 -21.21 -7.12 17.36
N PRO A 115 -21.51 -8.21 16.64
CA PRO A 115 -22.82 -8.87 16.76
C PRO A 115 -23.01 -9.42 18.18
N ALA A 116 -24.25 -9.75 18.55
CA ALA A 116 -24.52 -10.36 19.86
C ALA A 116 -23.88 -11.75 19.97
N SER A 117 -23.93 -12.53 18.89
CA SER A 117 -23.36 -13.87 18.83
C SER A 117 -22.83 -14.21 17.44
N ILE A 118 -21.99 -15.24 17.37
CA ILE A 118 -21.45 -15.80 16.13
C ILE A 118 -21.57 -17.33 16.14
N GLN A 119 -21.63 -17.92 14.94
CA GLN A 119 -21.61 -19.37 14.74
C GLN A 119 -20.30 -19.75 14.06
N VAL A 120 -19.41 -20.41 14.79
CA VAL A 120 -18.12 -20.91 14.29
C VAL A 120 -17.82 -22.24 14.97
N TYR A 121 -17.04 -23.12 14.35
CA TYR A 121 -16.71 -24.45 14.90
C TYR A 121 -17.95 -25.28 15.33
N ASP A 122 -19.05 -25.17 14.57
CA ASP A 122 -20.34 -25.81 14.87
C ASP A 122 -20.93 -25.44 16.25
N LYS A 123 -20.52 -24.30 16.82
CA LYS A 123 -20.96 -23.79 18.13
C LYS A 123 -21.40 -22.33 18.03
N SER A 124 -22.34 -21.98 18.91
CA SER A 124 -22.77 -20.60 19.12
C SER A 124 -21.96 -19.96 20.23
N TYR A 125 -21.34 -18.81 19.96
CA TYR A 125 -20.62 -18.01 20.95
C TYR A 125 -21.35 -16.71 21.23
N ASP A 126 -21.60 -16.41 22.50
CA ASP A 126 -22.10 -15.10 22.96
C ASP A 126 -20.91 -14.17 23.22
N LEU A 127 -20.74 -13.15 22.38
CA LEU A 127 -19.57 -12.27 22.43
C LEU A 127 -19.54 -11.36 23.67
N ALA A 128 -20.68 -11.19 24.36
CA ALA A 128 -20.75 -10.41 25.58
C ALA A 128 -20.19 -11.16 26.80
N THR A 129 -20.21 -12.49 26.77
CA THR A 129 -19.80 -13.37 27.89
C THR A 129 -18.60 -14.26 27.56
N LEU A 130 -18.16 -14.30 26.31
CA LEU A 130 -17.01 -15.08 25.87
C LEU A 130 -15.71 -14.58 26.51
N GLU A 131 -15.00 -15.49 27.19
CA GLU A 131 -13.68 -15.27 27.77
C GLU A 131 -12.66 -16.23 27.16
N ASN A 132 -11.39 -15.83 27.14
CA ASN A 132 -10.29 -16.67 26.64
C ASN A 132 -10.01 -17.80 27.65
N PRO A 133 -10.27 -19.08 27.31
CA PRO A 133 -10.10 -20.19 28.25
C PRO A 133 -8.64 -20.37 28.69
N LEU A 134 -7.68 -20.18 27.78
CA LEU A 134 -6.25 -20.30 28.07
C LEU A 134 -5.81 -19.26 29.09
N ARG A 135 -6.31 -18.03 28.96
CA ARG A 135 -6.01 -16.95 29.92
C ARG A 135 -6.57 -17.26 31.30
N LEU A 136 -7.80 -17.76 31.38
CA LEU A 136 -8.42 -18.09 32.67
C LEU A 136 -7.65 -19.20 33.39
N GLU A 137 -7.19 -20.22 32.66
CA GLU A 137 -6.35 -21.28 33.21
C GLU A 137 -5.03 -20.72 33.79
N ILE A 138 -4.34 -19.86 33.03
CA ILE A 138 -3.10 -19.23 33.48
C ILE A 138 -3.32 -18.37 34.73
N LEU A 139 -4.43 -17.62 34.78
CA LEU A 139 -4.76 -16.79 35.94
C LEU A 139 -5.11 -17.60 37.18
N ASP A 140 -5.75 -18.76 37.01
CA ASP A 140 -6.02 -19.70 38.11
C ASP A 140 -4.72 -20.29 38.67
N GLN A 141 -3.83 -20.74 37.78
CA GLN A 141 -2.50 -21.23 38.14
C GLN A 141 -1.67 -20.15 38.84
N LEU A 142 -1.75 -18.89 38.40
CA LEU A 142 -0.98 -17.78 38.97
C LEU A 142 -1.24 -17.58 40.48
N ASN A 143 -2.42 -17.95 40.97
CA ASN A 143 -2.77 -17.85 42.40
C ASN A 143 -2.16 -18.98 43.24
N SER A 144 -1.84 -20.12 42.64
CA SER A 144 -1.40 -21.34 43.33
C SER A 144 0.07 -21.65 43.10
N ASP A 145 0.54 -21.56 41.85
CA ASP A 145 1.91 -21.78 41.40
C ASP A 145 2.30 -20.75 40.32
N PRO A 146 2.87 -19.60 40.73
CA PRO A 146 3.25 -18.55 39.79
C PRO A 146 4.31 -18.96 38.78
N GLU A 147 5.24 -19.85 39.14
CA GLU A 147 6.33 -20.25 38.25
C GLU A 147 5.80 -21.11 37.10
N SER A 148 5.00 -22.13 37.43
CA SER A 148 4.33 -22.96 36.42
C SER A 148 3.39 -22.12 35.54
N ALA A 149 2.65 -21.16 36.09
CA ALA A 149 1.76 -20.30 35.32
C ALA A 149 2.50 -19.48 34.24
N TRP A 150 3.70 -19.00 34.56
CA TRP A 150 4.53 -18.25 33.60
C TRP A 150 5.13 -19.14 32.52
N GLU A 151 5.47 -20.40 32.81
CA GLU A 151 5.87 -21.36 31.77
C GLU A 151 4.70 -21.63 30.83
N THR A 152 3.52 -21.95 31.35
CA THR A 152 2.29 -22.14 30.54
C THR A 152 1.99 -20.92 29.67
N TYR A 153 2.12 -19.70 30.21
CA TYR A 153 1.94 -18.47 29.45
C TYR A 153 2.95 -18.34 28.31
N LYS A 154 4.24 -18.59 28.56
CA LYS A 154 5.29 -18.52 27.53
C LYS A 154 5.09 -19.56 26.43
N GLU A 155 4.70 -20.77 26.79
CA GLU A 155 4.38 -21.84 25.82
C GLU A 155 3.17 -21.45 24.95
N THR A 156 2.12 -20.89 25.56
CA THR A 156 0.94 -20.38 24.84
C THR A 156 1.30 -19.27 23.87
N VAL A 157 2.14 -18.32 24.30
CA VAL A 157 2.64 -17.22 23.46
C VAL A 157 3.51 -17.75 22.32
N ARG A 158 4.36 -18.76 22.57
CA ARG A 158 5.19 -19.39 21.54
C ARG A 158 4.35 -20.10 20.48
N ALA A 159 3.36 -20.91 20.90
CA ALA A 159 2.44 -21.56 19.98
C ALA A 159 1.66 -20.53 19.14
N GLY A 160 1.17 -19.45 19.79
CA GLY A 160 0.50 -18.35 19.09
C GLY A 160 1.41 -17.60 18.11
N SER A 161 2.69 -17.46 18.45
CA SER A 161 3.72 -16.89 17.57
C SER A 161 3.88 -17.73 16.31
N GLU A 162 4.07 -19.05 16.42
CA GLU A 162 4.23 -19.94 15.27
C GLU A 162 3.04 -19.83 14.31
N VAL A 163 1.80 -19.91 14.84
CA VAL A 163 0.59 -19.72 14.03
C VAL A 163 0.56 -18.34 13.37
N TYR A 164 0.93 -17.28 14.10
CA TYR A 164 0.96 -15.92 13.56
C TYR A 164 1.96 -15.77 12.40
N TYR A 165 3.17 -16.31 12.52
CA TYR A 165 4.18 -16.21 11.47
C TYR A 165 3.96 -17.19 10.32
N GLN A 166 3.13 -18.22 10.47
CA GLN A 166 2.73 -19.05 9.34
C GLN A 166 1.60 -18.41 8.52
N ASN A 167 0.81 -17.50 9.12
CA ASN A 167 -0.50 -17.11 8.58
C ASN A 167 -0.76 -15.60 8.47
N CYS A 168 -0.32 -14.81 9.46
CA CYS A 168 -0.81 -13.45 9.69
C CYS A 168 0.21 -12.35 9.38
N PHE A 169 1.50 -12.63 9.58
CA PHE A 169 2.56 -11.62 9.50
C PHE A 169 2.74 -10.98 8.11
N TYR A 170 2.35 -11.68 7.04
CA TYR A 170 2.45 -11.15 5.67
C TYR A 170 1.66 -9.85 5.47
N CYS A 171 0.53 -9.72 6.19
CA CYS A 171 -0.32 -8.54 6.19
C CYS A 171 -0.01 -7.64 7.39
N HIS A 172 0.03 -8.21 8.60
CA HIS A 172 0.12 -7.42 9.83
C HIS A 172 1.57 -6.98 10.17
N GLY A 173 2.57 -7.64 9.60
CA GLY A 173 3.98 -7.36 9.76
C GLY A 173 4.56 -7.91 11.07
N ASP A 174 5.85 -8.20 11.06
CA ASP A 174 6.60 -8.73 12.21
C ASP A 174 6.39 -7.90 13.49
N MET A 175 6.41 -6.56 13.38
CA MET A 175 6.15 -5.66 14.50
C MET A 175 4.66 -5.42 14.80
N LEU A 176 3.73 -6.18 14.21
CA LEU A 176 2.28 -6.00 14.36
C LEU A 176 1.75 -4.61 13.98
N GLY A 177 2.50 -3.90 13.14
CA GLY A 177 2.26 -2.49 12.80
C GLY A 177 1.29 -2.25 11.64
N GLY A 178 0.69 -3.31 11.06
CA GLY A 178 -0.09 -3.21 9.82
C GLY A 178 0.77 -2.92 8.58
N LYS A 179 2.06 -3.25 8.64
CA LYS A 179 3.08 -2.96 7.62
C LYS A 179 3.79 -4.24 7.15
N GLY A 180 3.05 -5.35 7.08
CA GLY A 180 3.56 -6.59 6.50
C GLY A 180 3.98 -6.41 5.04
N HIS A 181 4.71 -7.39 4.53
CA HIS A 181 5.31 -7.33 3.20
C HIS A 181 4.28 -7.04 2.08
N PHE A 182 3.07 -7.60 2.19
CA PHE A 182 1.97 -7.37 1.23
C PHE A 182 0.96 -6.29 1.63
N ALA A 183 1.12 -5.66 2.80
CA ALA A 183 0.14 -4.75 3.38
C ALA A 183 -0.27 -3.60 2.43
N LYS A 184 0.70 -3.06 1.67
CA LYS A 184 0.48 -1.92 0.77
C LYS A 184 -0.42 -2.23 -0.44
N GLY A 185 -0.63 -3.51 -0.76
CA GLY A 185 -1.54 -3.90 -1.84
C GLY A 185 -3.01 -4.04 -1.41
N PHE A 186 -3.30 -3.90 -0.11
CA PHE A 186 -4.65 -4.00 0.42
C PHE A 186 -5.24 -2.62 0.77
N ASN A 187 -6.54 -2.46 0.53
CA ASN A 187 -7.32 -1.32 1.00
C ASN A 187 -8.67 -1.82 1.58
N PRO A 188 -8.93 -1.68 2.89
CA PRO A 188 -8.10 -1.04 3.93
C PRO A 188 -6.72 -1.69 4.11
N LEU A 189 -5.76 -0.90 4.57
CA LEU A 189 -4.52 -1.43 5.13
C LEU A 189 -4.83 -2.31 6.35
N PRO A 190 -4.05 -3.37 6.61
CA PRO A 190 -4.17 -4.19 7.81
C PRO A 190 -4.07 -3.36 9.10
N THR A 191 -4.76 -3.82 10.15
CA THR A 191 -4.79 -3.13 11.45
C THR A 191 -3.39 -3.01 12.05
N ASN A 192 -3.08 -1.81 12.56
CA ASN A 192 -1.88 -1.51 13.34
C ASN A 192 -2.16 -1.76 14.83
N PHE A 193 -1.66 -2.86 15.39
CA PHE A 193 -1.90 -3.22 16.80
C PHE A 193 -0.98 -2.48 17.79
N GLN A 194 0.05 -1.78 17.31
CA GLN A 194 0.95 -0.97 18.15
C GLN A 194 0.29 0.32 18.64
N ASP A 195 -0.83 0.74 18.03
CA ASP A 195 -1.53 1.95 18.42
C ASP A 195 -2.38 1.71 19.69
N VAL A 196 -2.21 2.57 20.70
CA VAL A 196 -2.89 2.46 22.02
C VAL A 196 -4.42 2.58 21.95
N GLY A 197 -4.94 3.14 20.86
CA GLY A 197 -6.37 3.21 20.56
C GLY A 197 -6.94 1.94 19.89
N THR A 198 -6.11 0.94 19.62
CA THR A 198 -6.51 -0.30 18.92
C THR A 198 -6.70 -1.46 19.90
N ILE A 199 -5.78 -2.43 19.93
CA ILE A 199 -5.94 -3.71 20.66
C ILE A 199 -6.12 -3.52 22.17
N ALA A 200 -5.51 -2.50 22.76
CA ALA A 200 -5.62 -2.18 24.18
C ALA A 200 -7.03 -1.74 24.61
N GLN A 201 -7.87 -1.28 23.68
CA GLN A 201 -9.25 -0.88 23.97
C GLN A 201 -10.26 -2.03 23.81
N LEU A 202 -9.81 -3.17 23.27
CA LEU A 202 -10.64 -4.28 22.88
C LEU A 202 -10.63 -5.40 23.92
N GLN A 203 -11.70 -6.20 23.88
CA GLN A 203 -11.80 -7.46 24.62
C GLN A 203 -11.32 -8.60 23.73
N GLU A 204 -10.88 -9.71 24.33
CA GLU A 204 -10.45 -10.88 23.55
C GLU A 204 -11.60 -11.47 22.72
N SER A 205 -12.85 -11.39 23.18
CA SER A 205 -14.03 -11.82 22.41
C SER A 205 -14.19 -11.06 21.09
N PHE A 206 -13.83 -9.78 21.05
CA PHE A 206 -13.84 -8.99 19.83
C PHE A 206 -12.78 -9.50 18.84
N LEU A 207 -11.55 -9.77 19.32
CA LEU A 207 -10.50 -10.32 18.48
C LEU A 207 -10.87 -11.72 17.99
N PHE A 208 -11.42 -12.57 18.85
CA PHE A 208 -11.91 -13.89 18.49
C PHE A 208 -12.92 -13.80 17.34
N TRP A 209 -13.90 -12.91 17.43
CA TRP A 209 -14.84 -12.66 16.34
C TRP A 209 -14.13 -12.22 15.05
N ARG A 210 -13.25 -11.21 15.11
CA ARG A 210 -12.60 -10.66 13.91
C ARG A 210 -11.65 -11.65 13.25
N ILE A 211 -10.96 -12.48 14.02
CA ILE A 211 -10.06 -13.51 13.50
C ILE A 211 -10.87 -14.65 12.91
N THR A 212 -11.82 -15.22 13.65
CA THR A 212 -12.61 -16.37 13.17
C THR A 212 -13.40 -16.03 11.90
N THR A 213 -14.13 -14.91 11.89
CA THR A 213 -15.08 -14.57 10.80
C THR A 213 -14.48 -13.72 9.67
N GLY A 214 -13.33 -13.09 9.88
CA GLY A 214 -12.64 -12.35 8.83
C GLY A 214 -13.38 -11.11 8.29
N GLY A 215 -13.19 -10.84 7.00
CA GLY A 215 -13.81 -9.73 6.26
C GLY A 215 -15.32 -9.88 5.99
N PRO A 216 -15.84 -11.05 5.58
CA PRO A 216 -17.26 -11.24 5.25
C PRO A 216 -18.22 -10.99 6.42
N GLY A 217 -19.48 -10.63 6.10
CA GLY A 217 -20.58 -10.57 7.08
C GLY A 217 -20.52 -9.42 8.09
N LEU A 218 -19.79 -8.34 7.79
CA LEU A 218 -19.69 -7.18 8.66
C LEU A 218 -21.01 -6.40 8.77
N PRO A 219 -21.33 -5.79 9.93
CA PRO A 219 -22.53 -4.96 10.08
C PRO A 219 -22.54 -3.79 9.09
N THR A 220 -23.73 -3.29 8.75
CA THR A 220 -23.91 -2.19 7.77
C THR A 220 -23.06 -0.94 8.06
N GLY A 221 -22.80 -0.64 9.35
CA GLY A 221 -21.91 0.48 9.73
C GLY A 221 -20.42 0.29 9.43
N GLY A 222 -20.00 -0.96 9.18
CA GLY A 222 -18.67 -1.31 8.69
C GLY A 222 -18.59 -1.29 7.16
N MET A 223 -19.68 -1.57 6.44
CA MET A 223 -19.70 -1.67 4.98
C MET A 223 -19.36 -0.35 4.28
N PRO A 224 -18.63 -0.37 3.14
CA PRO A 224 -18.02 -1.53 2.49
C PRO A 224 -16.64 -1.82 3.12
N TRP A 225 -16.60 -2.68 4.14
CA TRP A 225 -15.33 -3.14 4.72
C TRP A 225 -14.86 -4.35 3.93
N ASN A 226 -14.39 -4.12 2.70
CA ASN A 226 -13.86 -5.16 1.82
C ASN A 226 -12.43 -5.56 2.25
N SER A 227 -12.29 -5.88 3.54
CA SER A 227 -11.03 -6.31 4.14
C SER A 227 -10.56 -7.61 3.53
N ALA A 228 -9.25 -7.69 3.33
CA ALA A 228 -8.56 -8.90 2.92
C ALA A 228 -8.41 -9.95 4.05
N MET A 229 -8.94 -9.68 5.25
CA MET A 229 -8.81 -10.59 6.39
C MET A 229 -9.51 -11.94 6.10
N PRO A 230 -8.78 -13.07 6.12
CA PRO A 230 -9.34 -14.40 5.90
C PRO A 230 -10.37 -14.81 6.96
N VAL A 231 -11.21 -15.79 6.61
CA VAL A 231 -12.10 -16.48 7.55
C VAL A 231 -11.30 -17.59 8.24
N TRP A 232 -10.61 -17.26 9.34
CA TRP A 232 -9.61 -18.17 9.90
C TRP A 232 -10.18 -19.44 10.52
N HIS A 233 -11.45 -19.49 10.93
CA HIS A 233 -12.02 -20.71 11.51
C HIS A 233 -12.11 -21.88 10.52
N GLU A 234 -11.86 -21.64 9.23
CA GLU A 234 -11.79 -22.68 8.20
C GLU A 234 -10.39 -23.30 8.07
N MET A 235 -9.36 -22.61 8.57
CA MET A 235 -7.95 -23.01 8.45
C MET A 235 -7.29 -23.25 9.81
N LEU A 236 -7.78 -22.59 10.87
CA LEU A 236 -7.29 -22.69 12.24
C LEU A 236 -8.36 -23.29 13.13
N ASN A 237 -7.93 -24.00 14.15
CA ASN A 237 -8.79 -24.49 15.21
C ASN A 237 -9.03 -23.43 16.29
N GLU A 238 -9.96 -23.71 17.21
CA GLU A 238 -10.36 -22.80 18.29
C GLU A 238 -9.19 -22.42 19.21
N GLU A 239 -8.35 -23.40 19.57
CA GLU A 239 -7.22 -23.19 20.47
C GLU A 239 -6.14 -22.30 19.84
N GLU A 240 -5.80 -22.55 18.58
CA GLU A 240 -4.85 -21.74 17.81
C GLU A 240 -5.28 -20.26 17.74
N VAL A 241 -6.57 -19.99 17.58
CA VAL A 241 -7.09 -18.62 17.60
C VAL A 241 -6.84 -17.96 18.97
N TRP A 242 -7.07 -18.66 20.08
CA TRP A 242 -6.81 -18.14 21.42
C TRP A 242 -5.31 -17.95 21.71
N GLN A 243 -4.46 -18.86 21.22
CA GLN A 243 -3.02 -18.75 21.29
C GLN A 243 -2.52 -17.50 20.54
N VAL A 244 -3.00 -17.28 19.31
CA VAL A 244 -2.69 -16.08 18.52
C VAL A 244 -3.13 -14.81 19.25
N ILE A 245 -4.35 -14.76 19.80
CA ILE A 245 -4.82 -13.59 20.57
C ILE A 245 -3.90 -13.32 21.76
N THR A 246 -3.48 -14.36 22.46
CA THR A 246 -2.56 -14.24 23.59
C THR A 246 -1.20 -13.69 23.16
N PHE A 247 -0.65 -14.19 22.05
CA PHE A 247 0.58 -13.68 21.43
C PHE A 247 0.45 -12.21 21.01
N LEU A 248 -0.66 -11.81 20.36
CA LEU A 248 -0.87 -10.43 19.91
C LEU A 248 -0.77 -9.43 21.07
N TYR A 249 -1.39 -9.74 22.21
CA TYR A 249 -1.32 -8.92 23.41
C TYR A 249 0.09 -8.91 24.03
N ASP A 250 0.73 -10.08 24.15
CA ASP A 250 2.10 -10.19 24.68
C ASP A 250 3.10 -9.35 23.88
N TYR A 251 3.10 -9.50 22.54
CA TYR A 251 4.10 -8.92 21.67
C TYR A 251 4.04 -7.39 21.65
N VAL A 252 2.83 -6.79 21.74
CA VAL A 252 2.64 -5.34 21.80
C VAL A 252 2.67 -4.78 23.24
N GLU A 253 2.99 -5.64 24.22
CA GLU A 253 3.07 -5.30 25.65
C GLU A 253 1.75 -4.69 26.17
N GLN A 254 0.62 -5.23 25.72
CA GLN A 254 -0.71 -4.84 26.16
C GLN A 254 -1.45 -6.01 26.79
N VAL A 255 -2.56 -5.70 27.48
CA VAL A 255 -3.48 -6.71 28.01
C VAL A 255 -4.90 -6.35 27.60
N PRO A 256 -5.79 -7.36 27.49
CA PRO A 256 -7.16 -7.12 27.08
C PRO A 256 -7.95 -6.33 28.11
N ARG A 257 -9.01 -5.67 27.64
CA ARG A 257 -9.98 -5.02 28.51
C ARG A 257 -10.87 -6.06 29.21
N MET A 258 -10.76 -6.11 30.54
CA MET A 258 -11.57 -6.98 31.42
C MET A 258 -12.60 -6.18 32.22
N TRP A 259 -13.82 -6.70 32.35
CA TRP A 259 -14.89 -6.06 33.13
C TRP A 259 -14.85 -6.43 34.60
N ASP A 260 -14.51 -7.68 34.92
CA ASP A 260 -14.31 -8.10 36.30
C ASP A 260 -13.08 -7.41 36.90
N GLN A 261 -13.24 -6.77 38.05
CA GLN A 261 -12.19 -5.94 38.65
C GLN A 261 -11.02 -6.77 39.20
N ALA A 262 -11.26 -7.98 39.70
CA ALA A 262 -10.22 -8.84 40.24
C ALA A 262 -9.35 -9.42 39.11
N ILE A 263 -9.99 -9.86 38.02
CA ILE A 263 -9.31 -10.31 36.81
C ILE A 263 -8.55 -9.15 36.18
N SER A 264 -9.19 -7.98 36.03
CA SER A 264 -8.57 -6.75 35.51
C SER A 264 -7.28 -6.37 36.25
N LYS A 265 -7.29 -6.45 37.59
CA LYS A 265 -6.10 -6.20 38.41
C LYS A 265 -4.99 -7.22 38.14
N SER A 266 -5.34 -8.49 38.01
CA SER A 266 -4.38 -9.58 37.78
C SER A 266 -3.72 -9.45 36.40
N VAL A 267 -4.50 -9.23 35.33
CA VAL A 267 -3.94 -9.02 33.98
C VAL A 267 -3.11 -7.74 33.90
N THR A 268 -3.50 -6.67 34.60
CA THR A 268 -2.68 -5.44 34.67
C THR A 268 -1.34 -5.70 35.35
N GLY A 269 -1.31 -6.54 36.39
CA GLY A 269 -0.06 -6.98 37.02
C GLY A 269 0.85 -7.78 36.06
N MET A 270 0.26 -8.65 35.23
CA MET A 270 1.02 -9.36 34.19
C MET A 270 1.65 -8.39 33.19
N LYS A 271 0.93 -7.35 32.76
CA LYS A 271 1.47 -6.31 31.86
C LYS A 271 2.74 -5.69 32.43
N ASP A 272 2.71 -5.25 33.69
CA ASP A 272 3.87 -4.61 34.33
C ASP A 272 5.08 -5.56 34.38
N MET A 273 4.84 -6.85 34.59
CA MET A 273 5.88 -7.88 34.56
C MET A 273 6.46 -8.07 33.16
N ILE A 274 5.61 -8.22 32.14
CA ILE A 274 6.02 -8.39 30.73
C ILE A 274 6.86 -7.18 30.29
N THR A 275 6.36 -5.96 30.47
CA THR A 275 7.11 -4.74 30.10
C THR A 275 8.44 -4.62 30.84
N SER A 276 8.49 -4.97 32.13
CA SER A 276 9.74 -4.97 32.92
C SER A 276 10.75 -6.01 32.43
N GLN A 277 10.30 -7.20 32.01
CA GLN A 277 11.14 -8.23 31.41
C GLN A 277 11.64 -7.78 30.03
N ARG A 278 10.76 -7.28 29.15
CA ARG A 278 11.10 -6.76 27.81
C ARG A 278 12.16 -5.67 27.85
N ALA A 279 12.05 -4.74 28.82
CA ALA A 279 13.01 -3.65 28.99
C ALA A 279 14.42 -4.11 29.44
N LYS A 280 14.55 -5.33 29.97
CA LYS A 280 15.81 -5.88 30.51
C LYS A 280 16.41 -6.98 29.64
N MET A 281 15.79 -7.31 28.50
CA MET A 281 16.28 -8.36 27.62
C MET A 281 17.72 -8.05 27.17
N SER A 282 18.58 -9.03 27.31
CA SER A 282 19.90 -9.10 26.68
C SER A 282 19.78 -9.11 25.15
N SER A 283 20.90 -8.92 24.45
CA SER A 283 20.88 -8.91 22.98
C SER A 283 20.56 -10.30 22.43
N GLU A 284 21.02 -11.35 23.11
CA GLU A 284 20.73 -12.74 22.82
C GLU A 284 19.23 -13.05 22.98
N GLU A 285 18.61 -12.59 24.07
CA GLU A 285 17.16 -12.74 24.25
C GLU A 285 16.37 -11.96 23.21
N ILE A 286 16.83 -10.76 22.81
CA ILE A 286 16.20 -9.99 21.72
C ILE A 286 16.29 -10.76 20.41
N TYR A 287 17.46 -11.34 20.09
CA TYR A 287 17.63 -12.14 18.88
C TYR A 287 16.66 -13.32 18.84
N ARG A 288 16.60 -14.12 19.91
CA ARG A 288 15.67 -15.26 19.99
C ARG A 288 14.21 -14.82 19.85
N PHE A 289 13.83 -13.72 20.50
CA PHE A 289 12.45 -13.27 20.49
C PHE A 289 12.01 -12.62 19.18
N ARG A 290 12.91 -11.94 18.44
CA ARG A 290 12.54 -11.11 17.28
C ARG A 290 13.13 -11.59 15.97
N CYS A 291 14.30 -12.21 15.99
CA CYS A 291 15.08 -12.52 14.78
C CYS A 291 15.00 -14.00 14.42
N ALA A 292 15.06 -14.90 15.42
CA ALA A 292 15.11 -16.35 15.21
C ALA A 292 13.87 -16.92 14.50
N VAL A 293 12.71 -16.24 14.59
CA VAL A 293 11.49 -16.66 13.89
C VAL A 293 11.64 -16.72 12.36
N CYS A 294 12.55 -15.89 11.81
CA CYS A 294 12.93 -15.92 10.41
C CYS A 294 14.33 -16.52 10.23
N HIS A 295 15.30 -16.09 11.04
CA HIS A 295 16.71 -16.45 10.86
C HIS A 295 17.13 -17.78 11.51
N GLY A 296 16.26 -18.44 12.28
CA GLY A 296 16.60 -19.62 13.06
C GLY A 296 17.33 -19.28 14.36
N GLU A 297 17.26 -20.20 15.33
CA GLU A 297 17.98 -20.06 16.62
C GLU A 297 19.49 -20.01 16.42
N ASP A 298 20.00 -20.83 15.49
CA ASP A 298 21.42 -20.92 15.13
C ASP A 298 21.80 -19.98 13.97
N GLY A 299 20.85 -19.17 13.47
CA GLY A 299 21.13 -18.20 12.41
C GLY A 299 21.19 -18.79 11.00
N ALA A 300 20.79 -20.05 10.79
CA ALA A 300 20.87 -20.73 9.50
C ALA A 300 19.82 -20.29 8.45
N GLY A 301 18.94 -19.33 8.78
CA GLY A 301 17.89 -18.86 7.89
C GLY A 301 16.73 -19.85 7.74
N ASP A 302 16.51 -20.69 8.74
CA ASP A 302 15.58 -21.82 8.77
C ASP A 302 14.51 -21.69 9.87
N GLY A 303 14.22 -20.46 10.31
CA GLY A 303 13.14 -20.19 11.25
C GLY A 303 11.77 -20.62 10.70
N PRO A 304 10.73 -20.77 11.55
CA PRO A 304 9.41 -21.23 11.13
C PRO A 304 8.74 -20.38 10.03
N ALA A 305 9.16 -19.13 9.84
CA ALA A 305 8.68 -18.29 8.73
C ALA A 305 9.46 -18.49 7.41
N ALA A 306 10.65 -19.09 7.44
CA ALA A 306 11.62 -19.04 6.35
C ALA A 306 11.11 -19.65 5.03
N GLU A 307 10.40 -20.77 5.08
CA GLU A 307 9.89 -21.46 3.89
C GLU A 307 8.84 -20.66 3.12
N PHE A 308 8.18 -19.71 3.77
CA PHE A 308 7.13 -18.88 3.18
C PHE A 308 7.61 -17.51 2.71
N LEU A 309 8.93 -17.30 2.71
CA LEU A 309 9.55 -16.02 2.42
C LEU A 309 10.38 -16.08 1.15
N TYR A 310 10.09 -15.16 0.23
CA TYR A 310 10.94 -14.90 -0.91
C TYR A 310 11.38 -13.42 -0.92
N PRO A 311 12.69 -13.13 -0.86
CA PRO A 311 13.80 -14.08 -0.70
C PRO A 311 13.80 -14.71 0.70
N ARG A 312 14.43 -15.89 0.83
CA ARG A 312 14.64 -16.53 2.12
C ARG A 312 15.47 -15.64 3.08
N PRO A 313 15.27 -15.79 4.40
CA PRO A 313 16.09 -15.12 5.41
C PRO A 313 17.58 -15.41 5.22
N ARG A 314 18.43 -14.47 5.64
CA ARG A 314 19.88 -14.62 5.54
C ARG A 314 20.37 -15.70 6.52
N ASP A 315 21.13 -16.66 6.00
CA ASP A 315 21.99 -17.53 6.79
C ASP A 315 23.25 -16.75 7.25
N PHE A 316 23.44 -16.68 8.57
CA PHE A 316 24.56 -16.02 9.24
C PHE A 316 25.75 -16.95 9.49
N THR A 317 25.57 -18.27 9.37
CA THR A 317 26.59 -19.28 9.70
C THR A 317 27.83 -19.22 8.82
N GLN A 318 27.69 -18.67 7.61
CA GLN A 318 28.79 -18.52 6.64
C GLN A 318 29.47 -17.15 6.69
N GLY A 319 29.00 -16.20 7.52
CA GLY A 319 29.52 -14.82 7.52
C GLY A 319 29.31 -14.04 6.21
N LEU A 320 28.65 -14.63 5.20
CA LEU A 320 28.43 -14.07 3.87
C LEU A 320 27.20 -13.15 3.85
N MET A 321 27.43 -11.86 3.64
CA MET A 321 26.39 -10.84 3.66
C MET A 321 26.26 -10.13 2.32
N LYS A 322 25.04 -10.15 1.75
CA LYS A 322 24.72 -9.61 0.41
C LYS A 322 24.97 -8.10 0.28
N PHE A 323 24.65 -7.33 1.33
CA PHE A 323 24.70 -5.85 1.29
C PHE A 323 25.80 -5.34 2.21
N LYS A 324 26.90 -4.84 1.63
CA LYS A 324 28.06 -4.34 2.38
C LYS A 324 28.74 -3.19 1.67
N THR A 325 29.23 -2.20 2.38
CA THR A 325 30.05 -1.13 1.80
C THR A 325 31.55 -1.38 1.97
N ALA A 326 31.93 -2.45 2.67
CA ALA A 326 33.30 -2.92 2.78
C ALA A 326 33.93 -3.21 1.40
N ALA A 327 35.22 -2.90 1.25
CA ALA A 327 35.94 -3.04 -0.01
C ALA A 327 36.16 -4.51 -0.40
N GLY A 328 35.98 -4.83 -1.69
CA GLY A 328 36.31 -6.14 -2.28
C GLY A 328 35.73 -7.34 -1.51
N GLY A 329 36.57 -8.34 -1.22
CA GLY A 329 36.20 -9.56 -0.53
C GLY A 329 35.99 -9.43 0.99
N LEU A 330 36.21 -8.27 1.60
CA LEU A 330 36.11 -8.08 3.05
C LEU A 330 34.66 -8.28 3.56
N PRO A 331 34.44 -8.83 4.76
CA PRO A 331 33.10 -8.94 5.32
C PRO A 331 32.51 -7.55 5.64
N PRO A 332 31.19 -7.42 5.88
CA PRO A 332 30.60 -6.10 6.10
C PRO A 332 31.20 -5.33 7.27
N ARG A 333 31.01 -4.02 7.25
CA ARG A 333 31.32 -3.19 8.41
C ARG A 333 30.21 -3.29 9.45
N ASP A 334 30.51 -2.98 10.70
CA ASP A 334 29.49 -2.95 11.75
C ASP A 334 28.42 -1.89 11.44
N GLU A 335 28.79 -0.81 10.76
CA GLU A 335 27.87 0.21 10.27
C GLU A 335 26.91 -0.32 9.20
N ASP A 336 27.35 -1.27 8.36
CA ASP A 336 26.48 -1.92 7.37
C ASP A 336 25.41 -2.76 8.07
N LEU A 337 25.85 -3.63 9.00
CA LEU A 337 24.96 -4.48 9.80
C LEU A 337 23.98 -3.65 10.63
N PHE A 338 24.49 -2.60 11.29
CA PHE A 338 23.67 -1.65 12.05
C PHE A 338 22.59 -1.01 11.17
N SER A 339 22.96 -0.53 9.98
CA SER A 339 22.02 0.15 9.08
C SER A 339 20.95 -0.81 8.54
N ILE A 340 21.33 -2.04 8.21
CA ILE A 340 20.40 -3.08 7.75
C ILE A 340 19.38 -3.43 8.84
N ILE A 341 19.83 -3.64 10.08
CA ILE A 341 18.91 -3.94 11.20
C ILE A 341 18.03 -2.72 11.49
N LYS A 342 18.60 -1.51 11.50
CA LYS A 342 17.88 -0.30 11.85
C LYS A 342 16.79 0.07 10.86
N PHE A 343 17.08 0.00 9.55
CA PHE A 343 16.20 0.48 8.50
C PHE A 343 15.50 -0.62 7.70
N GLY A 344 15.94 -1.87 7.84
CA GLY A 344 15.39 -3.02 7.13
C GLY A 344 15.83 -3.07 5.67
N LEU A 345 15.19 -3.95 4.90
CA LEU A 345 15.45 -4.13 3.47
C LEU A 345 14.16 -4.00 2.67
N THR A 346 14.05 -2.93 1.88
CA THR A 346 12.88 -2.65 1.05
C THR A 346 12.51 -3.84 0.16
N GLY A 347 11.21 -4.13 0.06
CA GLY A 347 10.67 -5.24 -0.72
C GLY A 347 10.95 -6.64 -0.15
N THR A 348 11.51 -6.77 1.06
CA THR A 348 11.63 -8.05 1.78
C THR A 348 10.68 -8.07 2.97
N SER A 349 10.67 -9.20 3.68
CA SER A 349 10.06 -9.31 5.00
C SER A 349 10.97 -8.88 6.16
N MET A 350 12.18 -8.36 5.91
CA MET A 350 13.08 -7.81 6.96
C MET A 350 12.72 -6.34 7.26
N PRO A 351 12.01 -6.05 8.37
CA PRO A 351 11.59 -4.70 8.70
C PRO A 351 12.75 -3.86 9.25
N GLY A 352 12.55 -2.55 9.33
CA GLY A 352 13.43 -1.66 10.11
C GLY A 352 13.05 -1.68 11.58
N TRP A 353 14.01 -2.02 12.44
CA TRP A 353 13.76 -2.20 13.88
C TRP A 353 13.82 -0.92 14.71
N SER A 354 14.12 0.23 14.10
CA SER A 354 14.29 1.51 14.81
C SER A 354 13.05 2.03 15.52
N SER A 355 11.85 1.50 15.21
CA SER A 355 10.61 1.90 15.88
C SER A 355 10.39 1.20 17.21
N VAL A 356 11.06 0.07 17.47
CA VAL A 356 10.85 -0.74 18.68
C VAL A 356 12.14 -1.07 19.43
N LEU A 357 13.31 -0.95 18.79
CA LEU A 357 14.62 -1.14 19.42
C LEU A 357 15.42 0.18 19.44
N THR A 358 16.17 0.37 20.53
CA THR A 358 17.13 1.48 20.64
C THR A 358 18.41 1.20 19.85
N ASP A 359 19.14 2.27 19.48
CA ASP A 359 20.44 2.14 18.82
C ASP A 359 21.44 1.28 19.61
N THR A 360 21.38 1.30 20.95
CA THR A 360 22.22 0.46 21.81
C THR A 360 21.85 -1.01 21.69
N GLN A 361 20.56 -1.35 21.69
CA GLN A 361 20.10 -2.74 21.49
C GLN A 361 20.46 -3.24 20.09
N ILE A 362 20.27 -2.41 19.06
CA ILE A 362 20.63 -2.77 17.68
C ILE A 362 22.14 -3.04 17.56
N LYS A 363 22.99 -2.20 18.16
CA LYS A 363 24.44 -2.44 18.21
C LYS A 363 24.80 -3.72 18.96
N GLY A 364 24.06 -4.04 20.03
CA GLY A 364 24.23 -5.26 20.81
C GLY A 364 23.89 -6.54 20.03
N LEU A 365 23.01 -6.48 19.03
CA LEU A 365 22.69 -7.62 18.16
C LEU A 365 23.82 -8.00 17.20
N ILE A 366 24.70 -7.06 16.84
CA ILE A 366 25.81 -7.32 15.91
C ILE A 366 26.76 -8.42 16.40
N PRO A 367 27.31 -8.38 17.63
CA PRO A 367 28.15 -9.47 18.13
C PRO A 367 27.38 -10.79 18.32
N VAL A 368 26.06 -10.76 18.56
CA VAL A 368 25.23 -11.98 18.59
C VAL A 368 25.23 -12.63 17.21
N MET A 369 24.94 -11.85 16.16
CA MET A 369 24.96 -12.36 14.78
C MET A 369 26.34 -12.85 14.35
N LYS A 370 27.41 -12.12 14.69
CA LYS A 370 28.79 -12.54 14.38
C LYS A 370 29.21 -13.83 15.08
N ARG A 371 28.59 -14.16 16.23
CA ARG A 371 28.88 -15.40 16.96
C ARG A 371 28.29 -16.63 16.29
N LEU A 372 27.19 -16.48 15.55
CA LEU A 372 26.54 -17.55 14.80
C LEU A 372 27.37 -18.00 13.58
N ASP A 373 28.41 -17.24 13.21
CA ASP A 373 29.35 -17.59 12.14
C ASP A 373 30.28 -18.73 12.57
N ILE A 374 30.23 -19.84 11.83
CA ILE A 374 31.11 -21.01 11.99
C ILE A 374 32.21 -21.05 10.91
N SER A 375 32.22 -20.09 9.98
CA SER A 375 33.23 -19.96 8.92
C SER A 375 34.47 -19.16 9.36
N TYR A 376 34.49 -18.69 10.61
CA TYR A 376 35.57 -17.88 11.20
C TYR A 376 35.80 -16.53 10.50
N THR A 377 34.82 -16.05 9.71
CA THR A 377 34.89 -14.79 8.98
C THR A 377 35.19 -13.62 9.90
N TRP A 378 34.56 -13.59 11.08
CA TRP A 378 34.65 -12.49 12.04
C TRP A 378 35.68 -12.67 13.16
N ALA A 379 36.21 -13.89 13.34
CA ALA A 379 37.22 -14.15 14.35
C ALA A 379 38.56 -13.49 13.96
N PRO A 380 39.39 -13.03 14.92
CA PRO A 380 40.77 -12.62 14.63
C PRO A 380 41.52 -13.68 13.82
N LEU A 381 42.33 -13.25 12.85
CA LEU A 381 43.06 -14.18 11.96
C LEU A 381 44.08 -15.05 12.71
N ASP A 382 44.49 -14.62 13.91
CA ASP A 382 45.40 -15.29 14.83
C ASP A 382 44.67 -15.93 16.03
N ALA A 383 43.35 -16.09 15.96
CA ALA A 383 42.58 -16.78 17.00
C ALA A 383 43.08 -18.22 17.18
N ALA A 384 43.31 -18.61 18.44
CA ALA A 384 43.69 -19.98 18.78
C ALA A 384 42.49 -20.93 18.70
N ASP A 385 42.72 -22.20 18.40
CA ASP A 385 41.67 -23.22 18.26
C ASP A 385 40.79 -23.33 19.52
N GLU A 386 41.34 -23.13 20.72
CA GLU A 386 40.57 -23.17 21.97
C GLU A 386 39.62 -21.96 22.17
N ALA A 387 39.65 -20.99 21.25
CA ALA A 387 38.71 -19.88 21.23
C ALA A 387 37.40 -20.22 20.51
N PHE A 388 37.25 -21.45 20.01
CA PHE A 388 36.05 -21.95 19.34
C PHE A 388 35.41 -23.09 20.15
N ASP A 389 34.10 -23.27 20.02
CA ASP A 389 33.41 -24.48 20.51
C ASP A 389 33.50 -25.63 19.50
N ASP A 390 32.89 -26.77 19.86
CA ASP A 390 32.91 -27.99 19.04
C ASP A 390 32.14 -27.79 17.71
N GLU A 391 31.21 -26.84 17.67
CA GLU A 391 30.41 -26.45 16.51
C GLU A 391 31.10 -25.38 15.63
N GLY A 392 32.19 -24.77 16.11
CA GLY A 392 33.00 -23.79 15.38
C GLY A 392 32.65 -22.33 15.67
N HIS A 393 31.78 -22.03 16.64
CA HIS A 393 31.47 -20.65 17.02
C HIS A 393 32.60 -20.01 17.82
N TYR A 394 32.87 -18.74 17.53
CA TYR A 394 33.87 -17.99 18.28
C TYR A 394 33.36 -17.60 19.68
N LEU A 395 34.07 -18.04 20.72
CA LEU A 395 33.66 -17.89 22.11
C LEU A 395 33.97 -16.51 22.69
N LYS A 396 34.98 -15.80 22.17
CA LYS A 396 35.37 -14.47 22.67
C LYS A 396 34.52 -13.35 22.06
N SER A 397 34.85 -12.10 22.36
CA SER A 397 34.10 -10.90 21.94
C SER A 397 34.94 -9.86 21.19
N ASP A 398 36.21 -10.16 20.94
CA ASP A 398 37.19 -9.36 20.19
C ASP A 398 37.10 -9.62 18.68
N PHE A 399 35.89 -9.61 18.13
CA PHE A 399 35.65 -9.78 16.70
C PHE A 399 36.41 -8.73 15.87
N ARG A 400 36.78 -9.11 14.64
CA ARG A 400 37.38 -8.19 13.65
C ARG A 400 36.45 -7.01 13.38
N VAL A 401 37.04 -5.82 13.35
CA VAL A 401 36.39 -4.57 12.96
C VAL A 401 36.89 -4.16 11.58
N ILE A 402 35.99 -4.10 10.61
CA ILE A 402 36.30 -3.74 9.23
C ILE A 402 36.10 -2.24 9.05
N THR A 403 37.17 -1.52 8.74
CA THR A 403 37.12 -0.06 8.51
C THR A 403 37.17 0.32 7.04
N ASP A 404 37.74 -0.56 6.21
CA ASP A 404 37.97 -0.28 4.80
C ASP A 404 36.65 -0.25 4.03
N GLN A 405 36.44 0.84 3.30
CA GLN A 405 35.22 1.07 2.51
C GLN A 405 35.55 1.07 1.03
N GLU A 406 34.63 0.60 0.21
CA GLU A 406 34.75 0.72 -1.23
C GLU A 406 34.88 2.21 -1.64
N PRO A 407 35.94 2.58 -2.39
CA PRO A 407 36.14 3.95 -2.81
C PRO A 407 35.00 4.42 -3.72
N THR A 408 34.38 5.53 -3.35
CA THR A 408 33.32 6.20 -4.14
C THR A 408 33.77 7.56 -4.70
N GLY A 409 35.05 7.89 -4.53
CA GLY A 409 35.65 9.07 -5.15
C GLY A 409 35.69 8.94 -6.67
N GLY A 410 35.65 10.08 -7.37
CA GLY A 410 35.64 10.09 -8.84
C GLY A 410 34.27 9.76 -9.46
N GLN A 411 33.18 9.86 -8.69
CA GLN A 411 31.82 9.71 -9.21
C GLN A 411 31.59 10.60 -10.44
N ILE A 412 31.22 9.96 -11.56
CA ILE A 412 30.85 10.64 -12.79
C ILE A 412 29.43 11.16 -12.65
N SER A 413 29.25 12.46 -12.90
CA SER A 413 27.94 13.11 -12.89
C SER A 413 26.98 12.48 -13.89
N TYR A 414 25.71 12.43 -13.54
CA TYR A 414 24.67 11.95 -14.44
C TYR A 414 24.54 12.85 -15.67
N SER A 415 24.72 12.28 -16.86
CA SER A 415 24.56 12.96 -18.14
C SER A 415 24.10 11.98 -19.23
N PRO A 416 23.47 12.46 -20.31
CA PRO A 416 23.09 11.59 -21.44
C PRO A 416 24.28 10.81 -22.03
N GLU A 417 25.47 11.42 -22.08
CA GLU A 417 26.70 10.79 -22.58
C GLU A 417 27.13 9.64 -21.65
N SER A 418 27.09 9.87 -20.33
CA SER A 418 27.41 8.85 -19.33
C SER A 418 26.41 7.68 -19.39
N VAL A 419 25.12 7.97 -19.56
CA VAL A 419 24.07 6.95 -19.73
C VAL A 419 24.28 6.14 -21.01
N SER A 420 24.63 6.80 -22.13
CA SER A 420 24.91 6.11 -23.40
C SER A 420 26.11 5.18 -23.28
N ARG A 421 27.22 5.64 -22.68
CA ARG A 421 28.38 4.79 -22.44
C ARG A 421 28.06 3.63 -21.50
N GLY A 422 27.27 3.89 -20.46
CA GLY A 422 26.84 2.88 -19.50
C GLY A 422 26.00 1.78 -20.12
N LYS A 423 25.14 2.14 -21.09
CA LYS A 423 24.32 1.18 -21.85
C LYS A 423 25.19 0.21 -22.65
N GLU A 424 26.20 0.72 -23.37
CA GLU A 424 27.13 -0.12 -24.15
C GLU A 424 27.81 -1.17 -23.26
N VAL A 425 28.38 -0.73 -22.14
CA VAL A 425 29.07 -1.61 -21.19
C VAL A 425 28.10 -2.61 -20.54
N PHE A 426 26.87 -2.17 -20.24
CA PHE A 426 25.83 -3.04 -19.68
C PHE A 426 25.39 -4.13 -20.67
N GLU A 427 25.26 -3.81 -21.95
CA GLU A 427 24.92 -4.79 -22.98
C GLU A 427 25.99 -5.87 -23.14
N GLU A 428 27.26 -5.50 -22.98
CA GLU A 428 28.39 -6.42 -23.07
C GLU A 428 28.52 -7.34 -21.84
N ASN A 429 28.28 -6.80 -20.62
CA ASN A 429 28.65 -7.47 -19.38
C ASN A 429 27.45 -7.93 -18.52
N CYS A 430 26.31 -7.27 -18.61
CA CYS A 430 25.19 -7.43 -17.66
C CYS A 430 23.95 -8.06 -18.30
N LYS A 431 23.75 -7.85 -19.61
CA LYS A 431 22.55 -8.27 -20.36
C LYS A 431 22.24 -9.76 -20.25
N LYS A 432 23.25 -10.62 -20.14
CA LYS A 432 23.07 -12.08 -20.05
C LYS A 432 22.20 -12.49 -18.85
N CYS A 433 22.31 -11.73 -17.75
CA CYS A 433 21.54 -11.95 -16.54
C CYS A 433 20.33 -11.01 -16.43
N HIS A 434 20.57 -9.70 -16.64
CA HIS A 434 19.55 -8.67 -16.41
C HIS A 434 18.62 -8.42 -17.60
N GLY A 435 18.87 -9.02 -18.76
CA GLY A 435 18.15 -8.71 -20.00
C GLY A 435 18.58 -7.38 -20.62
N ALA A 436 18.12 -7.10 -21.85
CA ALA A 436 18.49 -5.88 -22.57
C ALA A 436 17.90 -4.62 -21.92
N GLU A 437 16.69 -4.75 -21.36
CA GLU A 437 15.94 -3.66 -20.74
C GLU A 437 16.10 -3.62 -19.21
N GLY A 438 16.91 -4.52 -18.65
CA GLY A 438 17.16 -4.59 -17.20
C GLY A 438 16.03 -5.23 -16.37
N ARG A 439 15.09 -5.96 -16.99
CA ARG A 439 13.93 -6.58 -16.31
C ARG A 439 14.23 -7.92 -15.63
N GLY A 440 15.41 -8.50 -15.87
CA GLY A 440 15.83 -9.76 -15.24
C GLY A 440 15.30 -11.02 -15.94
N ASP A 441 14.99 -10.93 -17.23
CA ASP A 441 14.31 -11.95 -18.05
C ASP A 441 15.18 -13.11 -18.55
N LEU A 442 16.40 -13.26 -18.01
CA LEU A 442 17.31 -14.41 -18.18
C LEU A 442 17.20 -15.18 -19.51
N THR A 443 17.25 -14.46 -20.64
CA THR A 443 17.13 -15.04 -22.00
C THR A 443 18.29 -15.97 -22.39
N SER A 444 19.33 -16.05 -21.55
CA SER A 444 20.48 -16.96 -21.72
C SER A 444 20.16 -18.42 -21.38
N GLY A 445 19.03 -18.69 -20.70
CA GLY A 445 18.69 -20.03 -20.24
C GLY A 445 19.61 -20.54 -19.14
N GLU A 446 20.27 -19.66 -18.37
CA GLU A 446 21.09 -20.06 -17.23
C GLU A 446 20.25 -20.31 -15.97
N PHE A 447 20.73 -21.24 -15.14
CA PHE A 447 20.17 -21.42 -13.80
C PHE A 447 20.98 -20.58 -12.82
N LEU A 448 20.36 -19.59 -12.18
CA LEU A 448 20.99 -18.72 -11.19
C LEU A 448 20.55 -19.12 -9.79
N ASP A 449 21.39 -19.81 -9.04
CA ASP A 449 21.24 -20.12 -7.63
C ASP A 449 22.16 -19.27 -6.75
N ASP A 450 21.76 -19.04 -5.51
CA ASP A 450 22.71 -18.57 -4.51
C ASP A 450 23.57 -19.72 -3.98
N ASP A 451 24.59 -19.38 -3.18
CA ASP A 451 25.54 -20.36 -2.62
C ASP A 451 24.87 -21.42 -1.73
N TRP A 452 23.59 -21.23 -1.37
CA TRP A 452 22.77 -22.19 -0.62
C TRP A 452 21.89 -23.09 -1.52
N GLY A 453 22.03 -22.95 -2.83
CA GLY A 453 21.29 -23.73 -3.83
C GLY A 453 19.88 -23.22 -4.12
N TYR A 454 19.46 -22.11 -3.52
CA TYR A 454 18.15 -21.54 -3.78
C TYR A 454 18.17 -20.70 -5.05
N ARG A 455 17.14 -20.85 -5.88
CA ARG A 455 16.97 -20.00 -7.06
C ARG A 455 16.94 -18.53 -6.69
N THR A 456 17.61 -17.71 -7.50
CA THR A 456 17.52 -16.26 -7.41
C THR A 456 17.26 -15.62 -8.77
N TRP A 457 16.39 -14.61 -8.79
CA TRP A 457 16.17 -13.79 -9.97
C TRP A 457 16.93 -12.46 -9.84
N PRO A 458 17.61 -11.99 -10.90
CA PRO A 458 18.07 -10.62 -10.98
C PRO A 458 16.91 -9.68 -10.73
N ARG A 459 17.15 -8.63 -9.95
CA ARG A 459 16.14 -7.62 -9.67
C ARG A 459 15.75 -6.91 -10.97
N ASP A 460 14.45 -6.64 -11.14
CA ASP A 460 13.99 -5.71 -12.18
C ASP A 460 14.52 -4.29 -11.86
N LEU A 461 15.46 -3.83 -12.68
CA LEU A 461 16.11 -2.53 -12.58
C LEU A 461 15.21 -1.39 -13.08
N THR A 462 14.03 -1.70 -13.62
CA THR A 462 13.01 -0.70 -13.94
C THR A 462 12.12 -0.39 -12.75
N GLU A 463 12.13 -1.19 -11.67
CA GLU A 463 11.20 -1.07 -10.54
C GLU A 463 11.88 -0.59 -9.24
N PRO A 464 12.13 0.73 -9.07
CA PRO A 464 12.88 1.23 -7.91
C PRO A 464 12.23 0.97 -6.55
N TRP A 465 10.93 0.67 -6.49
CA TRP A 465 10.25 0.30 -5.23
C TRP A 465 10.64 -1.09 -4.72
N THR A 466 11.29 -1.90 -5.54
CA THR A 466 11.79 -3.23 -5.15
C THR A 466 13.29 -3.22 -4.81
N TRP A 467 13.97 -2.09 -5.03
CA TRP A 467 15.39 -1.91 -4.74
C TRP A 467 15.64 -1.85 -3.24
N ARG A 468 16.47 -2.78 -2.73
CA ARG A 468 16.67 -3.04 -1.30
C ARG A 468 17.18 -1.83 -0.51
N ILE A 469 18.51 -1.73 -0.40
CA ILE A 469 19.26 -0.66 0.27
C ILE A 469 19.80 0.36 -0.74
N THR A 470 19.62 0.11 -2.04
CA THR A 470 20.22 0.90 -3.10
C THR A 470 19.52 2.24 -3.31
N GLU A 471 18.18 2.26 -3.24
CA GLU A 471 17.40 3.48 -3.40
C GLU A 471 17.60 4.41 -2.19
N ALA A 472 18.00 5.65 -2.45
CA ALA A 472 18.16 6.65 -1.39
C ALA A 472 16.80 7.00 -0.76
N GLN A 473 16.79 7.30 0.54
CA GLN A 473 15.55 7.61 1.26
C GLN A 473 15.01 9.03 1.02
N ALA A 474 15.85 9.92 0.49
CA ALA A 474 15.47 11.28 0.10
C ALA A 474 15.03 11.31 -1.38
N GLY A 475 14.09 12.19 -1.74
CA GLY A 475 13.27 12.07 -2.96
C GLY A 475 13.98 12.22 -4.31
N ASN A 476 13.28 12.67 -5.35
CA ASN A 476 13.83 12.74 -6.72
C ASN A 476 14.76 13.96 -6.96
N ASP A 477 15.52 14.40 -5.95
CA ASP A 477 16.49 15.50 -6.09
C ASP A 477 17.87 15.01 -6.54
N GLU A 478 18.72 15.95 -6.97
CA GLU A 478 20.07 15.64 -7.47
C GLU A 478 20.95 14.93 -6.43
N ARG A 479 20.83 15.31 -5.16
CA ARG A 479 21.61 14.70 -4.08
C ARG A 479 21.25 13.23 -3.91
N SER A 480 19.96 12.93 -3.92
CA SER A 480 19.41 11.58 -3.74
C SER A 480 19.65 10.70 -4.96
N ARG A 481 19.59 11.29 -6.17
CA ARG A 481 20.07 10.65 -7.40
C ARG A 481 21.52 10.23 -7.25
N ASP A 482 22.40 11.16 -6.89
CA ASP A 482 23.84 10.88 -6.81
C ASP A 482 24.16 9.85 -5.72
N GLU A 483 23.42 9.85 -4.60
CA GLU A 483 23.51 8.83 -3.57
C GLU A 483 23.08 7.44 -4.06
N THR A 484 21.94 7.37 -4.77
CA THR A 484 21.47 6.11 -5.37
C THR A 484 22.49 5.56 -6.37
N ILE A 485 23.05 6.42 -7.23
CA ILE A 485 24.11 6.03 -8.18
C ILE A 485 25.35 5.51 -7.44
N ARG A 486 25.77 6.12 -6.32
CA ARG A 486 26.86 5.59 -5.47
C ARG A 486 26.54 4.21 -4.93
N ASN A 487 25.31 3.98 -4.49
CA ASN A 487 24.89 2.69 -3.97
C ASN A 487 24.89 1.61 -5.07
N ILE A 488 24.41 1.95 -6.28
CA ILE A 488 24.45 1.06 -7.46
C ILE A 488 25.91 0.73 -7.81
N TYR A 489 26.76 1.76 -7.94
CA TYR A 489 28.19 1.60 -8.18
C TYR A 489 28.84 0.68 -7.15
N THR A 490 28.48 0.81 -5.87
CA THR A 490 29.06 -0.03 -4.82
C THR A 490 28.64 -1.49 -5.01
N ARG A 491 27.38 -1.78 -5.37
CA ARG A 491 26.92 -3.16 -5.69
C ARG A 491 27.64 -3.74 -6.89
N LEU A 492 27.81 -2.96 -7.95
CA LEU A 492 28.53 -3.37 -9.15
C LEU A 492 30.01 -3.63 -8.83
N SER A 493 30.61 -2.80 -8.00
CA SER A 493 32.04 -2.85 -7.71
C SER A 493 32.42 -4.04 -6.86
N VAL A 494 31.74 -4.27 -5.74
CA VAL A 494 32.08 -5.35 -4.79
C VAL A 494 31.28 -6.63 -4.99
N GLY A 495 30.31 -6.61 -5.91
CA GLY A 495 29.35 -7.68 -6.12
C GLY A 495 28.30 -7.79 -5.02
N ILE A 496 27.52 -8.88 -5.10
CA ILE A 496 26.55 -9.27 -4.07
C ILE A 496 26.94 -10.68 -3.59
N PRO A 497 27.75 -10.78 -2.51
CA PRO A 497 28.26 -12.07 -2.02
C PRO A 497 27.13 -13.07 -1.73
N GLY A 498 27.35 -14.34 -2.05
CA GLY A 498 26.31 -15.36 -1.94
C GLY A 498 25.22 -15.22 -3.01
N THR A 499 25.55 -14.67 -4.18
CA THR A 499 24.68 -14.68 -5.38
C THR A 499 25.55 -14.76 -6.62
N PRO A 500 24.97 -15.07 -7.80
CA PRO A 500 25.70 -15.05 -9.06
C PRO A 500 26.14 -13.66 -9.53
N MET A 501 25.78 -12.57 -8.84
CA MET A 501 26.19 -11.21 -9.21
C MET A 501 27.65 -10.96 -8.78
N PRO A 502 28.61 -10.94 -9.72
CA PRO A 502 30.04 -10.94 -9.39
C PRO A 502 30.53 -9.56 -8.94
N SER A 503 31.73 -9.55 -8.35
CA SER A 503 32.51 -8.33 -8.17
C SER A 503 33.16 -7.94 -9.49
N HIS A 504 32.97 -6.70 -9.95
CA HIS A 504 33.66 -6.19 -11.14
C HIS A 504 34.99 -5.51 -10.84
N ARG A 505 35.25 -5.23 -9.56
CA ARG A 505 36.58 -4.90 -9.06
C ARG A 505 37.38 -6.18 -8.84
N SER A 506 38.65 -6.19 -9.23
CA SER A 506 39.57 -7.29 -8.90
C SER A 506 39.85 -7.35 -7.40
N VAL A 507 40.12 -8.57 -6.91
CA VAL A 507 40.41 -8.81 -5.48
C VAL A 507 41.86 -8.57 -5.11
N SER A 508 42.75 -8.43 -6.10
CA SER A 508 44.18 -8.18 -5.92
C SER A 508 44.63 -6.99 -6.77
N GLU A 509 45.65 -6.26 -6.31
CA GLU A 509 46.24 -5.14 -7.08
C GLU A 509 46.96 -5.58 -8.36
N GLU A 510 47.19 -6.89 -8.53
CA GLU A 510 47.91 -7.48 -9.66
C GLU A 510 46.97 -7.91 -10.81
N GLU A 511 45.66 -7.99 -10.55
CA GLU A 511 44.64 -8.36 -11.53
C GLU A 511 43.87 -7.13 -12.02
N GLU A 512 43.60 -7.06 -13.32
CA GLU A 512 42.78 -5.99 -13.90
C GLU A 512 41.30 -6.15 -13.54
N ASP A 513 40.61 -5.03 -13.33
CA ASP A 513 39.17 -5.01 -13.16
C ASP A 513 38.48 -5.56 -14.43
N SER A 514 37.43 -6.37 -14.26
CA SER A 514 36.62 -6.84 -15.40
C SER A 514 35.85 -5.70 -16.06
N ILE A 515 35.50 -4.66 -15.29
CA ILE A 515 34.94 -3.40 -15.79
C ILE A 515 35.74 -2.26 -15.15
N THR A 516 36.26 -1.37 -15.99
CA THR A 516 37.07 -0.23 -15.54
C THR A 516 36.31 0.64 -14.52
N LEU A 517 37.05 1.31 -13.63
CA LEU A 517 36.47 2.22 -12.64
C LEU A 517 35.53 3.27 -13.26
N GLU A 518 35.91 3.83 -14.40
CA GLU A 518 35.12 4.83 -15.13
C GLU A 518 33.84 4.21 -15.69
N ASP A 519 33.95 3.06 -16.35
CA ASP A 519 32.80 2.35 -16.92
C ASP A 519 31.82 1.87 -15.85
N ARG A 520 32.29 1.50 -14.65
CA ARG A 520 31.41 1.17 -13.52
C ARG A 520 30.49 2.34 -13.12
N TRP A 521 30.98 3.58 -13.18
CA TRP A 521 30.14 4.77 -12.95
C TRP A 521 29.16 5.03 -14.10
N HIS A 522 29.57 4.81 -15.34
CA HIS A 522 28.69 4.91 -16.49
C HIS A 522 27.55 3.89 -16.40
N VAL A 523 27.85 2.62 -16.09
CA VAL A 523 26.84 1.58 -15.86
C VAL A 523 25.90 1.98 -14.71
N ALA A 524 26.42 2.50 -13.60
CA ALA A 524 25.57 2.96 -12.49
C ALA A 524 24.61 4.09 -12.89
N ASN A 525 25.06 5.03 -13.74
CA ASN A 525 24.20 6.08 -14.31
C ASN A 525 23.13 5.48 -15.25
N TYR A 526 23.49 4.51 -16.09
CA TYR A 526 22.55 3.83 -16.96
C TYR A 526 21.50 3.04 -16.17
N VAL A 527 21.90 2.24 -15.18
CA VAL A 527 20.97 1.49 -14.31
C VAL A 527 20.04 2.44 -13.55
N TRP A 528 20.55 3.57 -13.06
CA TRP A 528 19.69 4.60 -12.48
C TRP A 528 18.67 5.13 -13.51
N SER A 529 19.05 5.31 -14.78
CA SER A 529 18.15 5.84 -15.81
C SER A 529 16.97 4.89 -16.14
N LEU A 530 17.13 3.57 -15.98
CA LEU A 530 16.06 2.60 -16.28
C LEU A 530 14.79 2.83 -15.46
N ARG A 531 14.93 3.39 -14.24
CA ARG A 531 13.82 3.73 -13.35
C ARG A 531 12.88 4.80 -13.92
N THR A 532 13.34 5.66 -14.84
CA THR A 532 12.57 6.84 -15.24
C THR A 532 11.37 6.49 -16.12
N ASN A 533 11.38 5.28 -16.69
CA ASN A 533 10.30 4.76 -17.51
C ASN A 533 9.18 4.11 -16.69
N ALA A 534 9.34 4.02 -15.36
CA ALA A 534 8.44 3.29 -14.49
C ALA A 534 7.29 4.13 -13.95
N SER A 535 6.08 3.59 -14.06
CA SER A 535 4.93 4.06 -13.30
C SER A 535 4.91 3.36 -11.94
N ALA A 536 5.31 4.06 -10.88
CA ALA A 536 5.33 3.47 -9.55
C ALA A 536 3.90 3.19 -9.03
N PRO A 537 3.67 2.03 -8.37
CA PRO A 537 2.35 1.67 -7.87
C PRO A 537 1.87 2.60 -6.75
N GLY A 538 0.57 2.85 -6.72
CA GLY A 538 -0.10 3.64 -5.68
C GLY A 538 -0.11 5.16 -5.91
N LYS A 539 0.28 5.64 -7.12
CA LYS A 539 0.14 7.05 -7.51
C LYS A 539 -1.31 7.47 -7.78
N SER A 540 -2.12 6.54 -8.29
CA SER A 540 -3.55 6.73 -8.57
C SER A 540 -4.32 5.46 -8.17
N THR A 541 -5.56 5.62 -7.77
CA THR A 541 -6.53 4.54 -7.55
C THR A 541 -7.60 4.48 -8.64
N VAL A 542 -7.46 5.33 -9.67
CA VAL A 542 -8.40 5.49 -10.78
C VAL A 542 -7.66 5.26 -12.10
N ILE A 543 -8.22 4.40 -12.94
CA ILE A 543 -7.89 4.24 -14.35
C ILE A 543 -8.79 5.19 -15.13
N GLU A 544 -8.20 6.21 -15.74
CA GLU A 544 -8.91 7.14 -16.60
C GLU A 544 -8.88 6.59 -18.03
N GLY A 545 -10.05 6.23 -18.56
CA GLY A 545 -10.19 5.86 -19.97
C GLY A 545 -9.98 7.08 -20.86
N VAL A 546 -9.32 6.90 -22.00
CA VAL A 546 -9.17 7.95 -23.02
C VAL A 546 -10.00 7.59 -24.24
N GLU A 547 -10.86 8.53 -24.62
CA GLU A 547 -11.68 8.42 -25.83
C GLU A 547 -10.80 8.56 -27.07
N VAL A 548 -10.97 7.67 -28.05
CA VAL A 548 -10.30 7.75 -29.35
C VAL A 548 -11.32 7.76 -30.48
N ALA A 549 -11.12 8.68 -31.42
CA ALA A 549 -12.03 8.87 -32.57
C ALA A 549 -11.86 7.81 -33.67
N ASN A 550 -10.74 7.08 -33.69
CA ASN A 550 -10.47 5.98 -34.62
C ASN A 550 -10.90 4.64 -34.01
N GLY A 551 -10.83 3.55 -34.77
CA GLY A 551 -10.98 2.20 -34.21
C GLY A 551 -10.01 1.95 -33.06
N LEU A 552 -10.41 1.13 -32.08
CA LEU A 552 -9.53 0.74 -30.99
C LEU A 552 -8.37 -0.13 -31.51
N PRO A 553 -7.21 -0.13 -30.84
CA PRO A 553 -6.09 -0.99 -31.18
C PRO A 553 -6.48 -2.48 -31.17
N ASP A 554 -6.02 -3.20 -32.18
CA ASP A 554 -6.04 -4.67 -32.22
C ASP A 554 -4.66 -5.27 -31.89
N ASP A 555 -3.65 -4.44 -31.61
CA ASP A 555 -2.27 -4.83 -31.30
C ASP A 555 -1.78 -4.14 -30.01
N VAL A 556 -0.91 -4.83 -29.26
CA VAL A 556 -0.35 -4.34 -27.99
C VAL A 556 0.70 -3.23 -28.17
N GLU A 557 1.32 -3.12 -29.35
CA GLU A 557 2.33 -2.11 -29.70
C GLU A 557 1.74 -0.86 -30.38
N ASP A 558 0.42 -0.77 -30.52
CA ASP A 558 -0.21 0.36 -31.20
C ASP A 558 0.11 1.69 -30.48
N ALA A 559 0.53 2.69 -31.26
CA ALA A 559 0.91 4.00 -30.74
C ALA A 559 -0.25 4.74 -30.04
N ALA A 560 -1.51 4.35 -30.27
CA ALA A 560 -2.66 4.90 -29.58
C ALA A 560 -2.59 4.72 -28.05
N TRP A 561 -1.95 3.65 -27.56
CA TRP A 561 -1.74 3.41 -26.13
C TRP A 561 -0.94 4.52 -25.44
N ASN A 562 -0.10 5.25 -26.19
CA ASN A 562 0.67 6.38 -25.67
C ASN A 562 -0.21 7.58 -25.27
N GLN A 563 -1.47 7.62 -25.71
CA GLN A 563 -2.44 8.67 -25.34
C GLN A 563 -3.08 8.41 -23.98
N ALA A 564 -3.21 7.13 -23.57
CA ALA A 564 -3.80 6.75 -22.29
C ALA A 564 -2.78 6.83 -21.15
N PRO A 565 -3.12 7.41 -19.99
CA PRO A 565 -2.22 7.38 -18.83
C PRO A 565 -2.03 5.95 -18.31
N ALA A 566 -0.79 5.57 -18.03
CA ALA A 566 -0.48 4.32 -17.35
C ALA A 566 -0.75 4.44 -15.85
N VAL A 567 -1.50 3.48 -15.30
CA VAL A 567 -1.74 3.39 -13.86
C VAL A 567 -1.27 2.03 -13.37
N THR A 568 -0.43 2.04 -12.34
CA THR A 568 0.18 0.82 -11.81
C THR A 568 -0.39 0.48 -10.44
N PHE A 569 -0.76 -0.78 -10.27
CA PHE A 569 -1.31 -1.33 -9.04
C PHE A 569 -0.39 -2.42 -8.49
N ARG A 570 -0.41 -2.61 -7.17
CA ARG A 570 0.33 -3.72 -6.56
C ARG A 570 -0.47 -5.00 -6.74
N LEU A 571 0.21 -6.03 -7.22
CA LEU A 571 -0.25 -7.40 -7.17
C LEU A 571 0.13 -7.98 -5.80
N VAL A 572 -0.83 -8.62 -5.14
CA VAL A 572 -0.62 -9.35 -3.89
C VAL A 572 -1.02 -10.80 -4.09
N PRO A 573 -0.30 -11.76 -3.49
CA PRO A 573 -0.63 -13.15 -3.69
C PRO A 573 -1.93 -13.50 -2.98
N ASN A 574 -2.67 -14.48 -3.51
CA ASN A 574 -3.82 -15.04 -2.84
C ASN A 574 -3.37 -15.91 -1.64
N ILE A 575 -3.19 -15.26 -0.49
CA ILE A 575 -2.88 -15.88 0.81
C ILE A 575 -4.11 -16.07 1.70
N ILE A 576 -5.30 -15.80 1.17
CA ILE A 576 -6.52 -15.60 1.96
C ILE A 576 -7.42 -16.85 1.96
N LYS A 577 -7.21 -17.78 1.01
CA LYS A 577 -7.90 -19.09 0.96
C LYS A 577 -6.98 -20.10 0.29
N GLU A 578 -7.09 -21.35 0.75
CA GLU A 578 -6.35 -22.47 0.18
C GLU A 578 -6.84 -22.84 -1.24
N GLU A 579 -5.96 -23.30 -2.15
CA GLU A 579 -4.50 -23.38 -1.99
C GLU A 579 -3.84 -22.00 -2.08
N ARG A 580 -2.91 -21.70 -1.15
CA ARG A 580 -2.27 -20.38 -0.98
C ARG A 580 -0.98 -20.25 -1.78
N LEU A 581 -0.68 -19.01 -2.21
CA LEU A 581 0.59 -18.61 -2.81
C LEU A 581 1.32 -17.68 -1.84
N PHE A 582 2.58 -17.96 -1.46
CA PHE A 582 3.33 -17.10 -0.52
C PHE A 582 4.46 -16.31 -1.18
N THR A 583 5.00 -16.83 -2.28
CA THR A 583 6.22 -16.34 -2.93
C THR A 583 5.95 -15.98 -4.39
N PRO A 584 5.12 -14.96 -4.66
CA PRO A 584 4.88 -14.50 -6.03
C PRO A 584 6.15 -13.89 -6.62
N LEU A 585 6.35 -14.04 -7.94
CA LEU A 585 7.40 -13.34 -8.66
C LEU A 585 6.95 -11.96 -9.15
N ASN A 586 5.71 -11.86 -9.62
CA ASN A 586 5.14 -10.64 -10.16
C ASN A 586 4.46 -9.81 -9.05
N ASP A 587 4.84 -8.54 -8.90
CA ASP A 587 4.40 -7.68 -7.77
C ASP A 587 3.58 -6.44 -8.20
N ALA A 588 3.46 -6.20 -9.50
CA ALA A 588 2.77 -5.05 -10.05
C ALA A 588 2.14 -5.31 -11.41
N ILE A 589 1.02 -4.64 -11.67
CA ILE A 589 0.35 -4.60 -12.97
C ILE A 589 0.14 -3.15 -13.39
N THR A 590 0.54 -2.82 -14.61
CA THR A 590 0.28 -1.52 -15.23
C THR A 590 -0.88 -1.64 -16.20
N VAL A 591 -1.82 -0.70 -16.13
CA VAL A 591 -3.05 -0.73 -16.91
C VAL A 591 -3.25 0.59 -17.63
N ARG A 592 -3.68 0.50 -18.90
CA ARG A 592 -4.19 1.61 -19.70
C ARG A 592 -5.57 1.24 -20.24
N ALA A 593 -6.43 2.23 -20.42
CA ALA A 593 -7.76 2.04 -20.98
C ALA A 593 -8.04 3.04 -22.10
N LEU A 594 -8.50 2.52 -23.24
CA LEU A 594 -8.99 3.29 -24.38
C LEU A 594 -10.45 2.91 -24.65
N TYR A 595 -11.25 3.86 -25.10
CA TYR A 595 -12.64 3.58 -25.46
C TYR A 595 -13.11 4.46 -26.63
N ASN A 596 -14.21 4.05 -27.26
CA ASN A 596 -14.96 4.86 -28.21
C ASN A 596 -16.47 4.65 -27.94
N ASP A 597 -17.37 5.01 -28.86
CA ASP A 597 -18.82 4.83 -28.66
C ASP A 597 -19.27 3.36 -28.61
N GLU A 598 -18.49 2.43 -29.15
CA GLU A 598 -18.89 1.03 -29.37
C GLU A 598 -18.19 0.06 -28.42
N GLU A 599 -16.89 0.25 -28.18
CA GLU A 599 -16.00 -0.71 -27.53
C GLU A 599 -15.11 -0.04 -26.47
N ILE A 600 -14.56 -0.87 -25.59
CA ILE A 600 -13.54 -0.51 -24.61
C ILE A 600 -12.40 -1.53 -24.67
N ALA A 601 -11.17 -1.07 -24.60
CA ALA A 601 -9.96 -1.89 -24.61
C ALA A 601 -9.06 -1.56 -23.42
N PHE A 602 -8.46 -2.61 -22.87
CA PHE A 602 -7.46 -2.53 -21.82
C PHE A 602 -6.14 -3.09 -22.32
N LEU A 603 -5.04 -2.40 -22.00
CA LEU A 603 -3.70 -2.94 -22.10
C LEU A 603 -3.20 -3.23 -20.69
N LEU A 604 -2.92 -4.49 -20.42
CA LEU A 604 -2.31 -4.96 -19.18
C LEU A 604 -0.83 -5.23 -19.42
N GLU A 605 0.03 -4.69 -18.57
CA GLU A 605 1.47 -4.92 -18.62
C GLU A 605 1.95 -5.45 -17.27
N VAL A 606 2.59 -6.62 -17.27
CA VAL A 606 3.26 -7.21 -16.10
C VAL A 606 4.71 -7.50 -16.48
N ASN A 607 5.64 -7.02 -15.66
CA ASN A 607 7.03 -7.41 -15.78
C ASN A 607 7.12 -8.85 -15.28
N ASP A 608 7.46 -9.75 -16.18
CA ASP A 608 7.50 -11.19 -15.95
C ASP A 608 8.83 -11.71 -16.48
N PRO A 609 9.71 -12.22 -15.61
CA PRO A 609 11.02 -12.67 -16.03
C PRO A 609 10.96 -13.91 -16.94
N THR A 610 9.79 -14.55 -17.09
CA THR A 610 9.61 -15.76 -17.87
C THR A 610 8.49 -15.65 -18.91
N GLU A 611 8.68 -16.33 -20.03
CA GLU A 611 7.62 -16.58 -21.01
C GLU A 611 7.05 -17.97 -20.73
N SER A 612 6.08 -18.07 -19.82
CA SER A 612 5.58 -19.36 -19.36
C SER A 612 4.52 -19.89 -20.32
N ILE A 613 5.00 -20.63 -21.33
CA ILE A 613 4.18 -21.34 -22.31
C ILE A 613 4.60 -22.83 -22.30
N PRO A 614 3.79 -23.76 -21.77
CA PRO A 614 4.15 -25.18 -21.66
C PRO A 614 4.61 -25.77 -23.00
N GLY A 615 5.80 -26.37 -23.04
CA GLY A 615 6.43 -26.91 -24.25
C GLY A 615 7.12 -25.87 -25.15
N GLY A 616 7.16 -24.59 -24.74
CA GLY A 616 7.82 -23.51 -25.47
C GLY A 616 9.35 -23.57 -25.45
N PRO A 617 10.03 -22.71 -26.26
CA PRO A 617 11.48 -22.75 -26.43
C PRO A 617 12.27 -22.17 -25.24
N VAL A 618 11.66 -21.31 -24.43
CA VAL A 618 12.28 -20.68 -23.25
C VAL A 618 12.02 -21.55 -22.02
N ILE A 619 12.70 -22.69 -21.91
CA ILE A 619 12.57 -23.55 -20.72
C ILE A 619 13.68 -23.21 -19.74
N LYS A 620 13.27 -22.74 -18.55
CA LYS A 620 13.82 -23.15 -17.24
C LYS A 620 13.02 -22.53 -16.10
N TYR A 621 12.20 -23.33 -15.43
CA TYR A 621 12.27 -23.44 -13.97
C TYR A 621 11.50 -24.66 -13.45
N PHE A 622 12.02 -25.22 -12.37
CA PHE A 622 11.24 -26.04 -11.46
C PHE A 622 11.47 -25.48 -10.06
N PRO A 623 10.41 -25.16 -9.31
CA PRO A 623 10.50 -24.62 -7.96
C PRO A 623 11.36 -25.53 -7.06
N ASP A 624 11.84 -24.96 -5.95
CA ASP A 624 12.23 -25.79 -4.81
C ASP A 624 10.97 -26.55 -4.34
N GLY A 625 10.77 -27.75 -4.87
CA GLY A 625 9.57 -28.57 -4.66
C GLY A 625 9.52 -29.81 -5.57
N ASP A 626 8.74 -30.82 -5.16
CA ASP A 626 8.67 -32.12 -5.85
C ASP A 626 7.88 -32.08 -7.19
N ASP A 627 7.04 -31.06 -7.42
CA ASP A 627 6.24 -30.93 -8.65
C ASP A 627 6.85 -29.92 -9.63
N GLN A 628 7.36 -30.47 -10.72
CA GLN A 628 8.09 -29.79 -11.79
C GLN A 628 7.15 -29.37 -12.94
N THR A 629 5.88 -29.09 -12.67
CA THR A 629 4.91 -28.79 -13.74
C THR A 629 4.84 -27.27 -14.00
N MET A 630 5.25 -26.86 -15.20
CA MET A 630 5.06 -25.49 -15.69
C MET A 630 3.62 -25.30 -16.18
N PHE A 631 2.99 -24.21 -15.77
CA PHE A 631 1.69 -23.78 -16.28
C PHE A 631 1.83 -22.63 -17.29
N ALA A 632 0.73 -22.31 -17.95
CA ALA A 632 0.67 -21.19 -18.88
C ALA A 632 0.34 -19.89 -18.15
N ASP A 633 1.02 -18.81 -18.52
CA ASP A 633 0.70 -17.49 -18.00
C ASP A 633 -0.73 -17.10 -18.30
N ALA A 634 -1.33 -16.38 -17.35
CA ALA A 634 -2.70 -15.94 -17.47
C ALA A 634 -2.95 -14.57 -16.84
N PHE A 635 -3.99 -13.92 -17.33
CA PHE A 635 -4.39 -12.58 -16.95
C PHE A 635 -5.90 -12.53 -16.81
N ALA A 636 -6.35 -11.74 -15.84
CA ALA A 636 -7.77 -11.51 -15.66
C ALA A 636 -8.12 -10.05 -15.33
N ILE A 637 -9.27 -9.61 -15.84
CA ILE A 637 -9.94 -8.37 -15.44
C ILE A 637 -11.30 -8.74 -14.85
N GLN A 638 -11.57 -8.33 -13.62
CA GLN A 638 -12.84 -8.60 -12.95
C GLN A 638 -13.65 -7.31 -12.79
N PHE A 639 -14.94 -7.41 -13.12
CA PHE A 639 -15.96 -6.38 -12.93
C PHE A 639 -17.16 -6.93 -12.14
N PRO A 640 -17.85 -6.11 -11.34
CA PRO A 640 -19.16 -6.47 -10.80
C PRO A 640 -20.17 -6.66 -11.94
N LYS A 641 -21.16 -7.54 -11.75
CA LYS A 641 -22.32 -7.57 -12.65
C LYS A 641 -23.16 -6.29 -12.51
N GLN A 642 -23.98 -6.03 -13.52
CA GLN A 642 -24.91 -4.90 -13.54
C GLN A 642 -25.81 -4.95 -12.29
N ASN A 643 -25.86 -3.83 -11.56
CA ASN A 643 -26.58 -3.67 -10.27
C ASN A 643 -25.97 -4.37 -9.05
N SER A 644 -24.79 -4.99 -9.16
CA SER A 644 -24.08 -5.61 -8.03
C SER A 644 -23.15 -4.65 -7.29
N TYR A 645 -23.26 -3.34 -7.56
CA TYR A 645 -22.50 -2.29 -6.88
C TYR A 645 -23.26 -0.96 -6.90
N SER A 646 -22.90 -0.05 -6.00
CA SER A 646 -23.40 1.32 -5.93
C SER A 646 -22.25 2.29 -5.62
N THR A 647 -22.39 3.55 -6.04
CA THR A 647 -21.42 4.64 -5.74
C THR A 647 -21.96 5.63 -4.72
N ALA A 648 -23.24 5.54 -4.35
CA ALA A 648 -23.88 6.41 -3.36
C ALA A 648 -25.07 5.71 -2.65
N PRO A 649 -24.88 5.11 -1.46
CA PRO A 649 -23.60 4.89 -0.79
C PRO A 649 -22.71 3.91 -1.58
N VAL A 650 -21.40 3.95 -1.34
CA VAL A 650 -20.48 3.01 -2.01
C VAL A 650 -20.72 1.61 -1.47
N GLU A 651 -21.04 0.68 -2.37
CA GLU A 651 -21.17 -0.75 -2.11
C GLU A 651 -20.50 -1.50 -3.25
N LYS A 652 -19.58 -2.40 -2.93
CA LYS A 652 -18.79 -3.18 -3.89
C LYS A 652 -18.86 -4.65 -3.48
N PRO A 653 -18.92 -5.60 -4.43
CA PRO A 653 -18.82 -7.02 -4.10
C PRO A 653 -17.55 -7.35 -3.32
N LEU A 654 -17.48 -8.54 -2.73
CA LEU A 654 -16.19 -9.11 -2.33
C LEU A 654 -15.25 -9.10 -3.55
N TYR A 655 -14.04 -8.54 -3.40
CA TYR A 655 -13.10 -8.43 -4.53
C TYR A 655 -12.57 -9.79 -5.00
N ARG A 656 -12.78 -10.84 -4.21
CA ARG A 656 -12.47 -12.22 -4.57
C ARG A 656 -13.73 -12.90 -5.13
N HIS A 657 -14.02 -12.67 -6.41
CA HIS A 657 -15.10 -13.35 -7.13
C HIS A 657 -16.54 -12.99 -6.66
N GLY A 658 -16.71 -11.89 -5.93
CA GLY A 658 -18.03 -11.44 -5.47
C GLY A 658 -18.66 -12.35 -4.42
N ASP A 659 -19.98 -12.36 -4.38
CA ASP A 659 -20.81 -13.24 -3.56
C ASP A 659 -22.15 -13.52 -4.29
N PRO A 660 -23.05 -14.38 -3.78
CA PRO A 660 -24.29 -14.69 -4.46
C PRO A 660 -25.22 -13.49 -4.69
N GLU A 661 -25.18 -12.47 -3.83
CA GLU A 661 -25.98 -11.24 -3.97
C GLU A 661 -25.28 -10.22 -4.88
N HIS A 662 -23.94 -10.24 -4.88
CA HIS A 662 -23.08 -9.35 -5.67
C HIS A 662 -22.14 -10.14 -6.60
N PRO A 663 -22.65 -10.81 -7.65
CA PRO A 663 -21.82 -11.58 -8.57
C PRO A 663 -20.89 -10.70 -9.41
N THR A 664 -19.88 -11.33 -10.00
CA THR A 664 -18.88 -10.68 -10.87
C THR A 664 -18.76 -11.40 -12.21
N THR A 665 -18.30 -10.67 -13.23
CA THR A 665 -17.87 -11.19 -14.53
C THR A 665 -16.36 -10.97 -14.65
N ILE A 666 -15.63 -12.00 -15.03
CA ILE A 666 -14.18 -11.99 -15.19
C ILE A 666 -13.84 -12.24 -16.67
N TRP A 667 -13.01 -11.38 -17.25
CA TRP A 667 -12.41 -11.58 -18.55
C TRP A 667 -11.08 -12.28 -18.30
N TYR A 668 -10.92 -13.49 -18.81
CA TYR A 668 -9.74 -14.31 -18.54
C TYR A 668 -9.05 -14.65 -19.85
N TRP A 669 -7.74 -14.41 -19.93
CA TRP A 669 -6.89 -14.80 -21.05
C TRP A 669 -5.77 -15.72 -20.55
N ASN A 670 -5.44 -16.72 -21.35
CA ASN A 670 -4.36 -17.67 -21.07
C ASN A 670 -3.45 -17.81 -22.31
N ALA A 671 -2.15 -17.87 -22.07
CA ALA A 671 -1.11 -17.93 -23.12
C ALA A 671 -1.11 -19.24 -23.92
N GLY A 672 -1.85 -20.27 -23.50
CA GLY A 672 -1.91 -21.54 -24.18
C GLY A 672 -0.66 -22.40 -23.94
N SER A 673 -0.41 -23.36 -24.82
CA SER A 673 0.74 -24.26 -24.72
C SER A 673 1.15 -24.78 -26.10
N VAL A 674 2.43 -25.08 -26.25
CA VAL A 674 2.99 -25.78 -27.42
C VAL A 674 2.80 -27.30 -27.28
N GLU A 675 3.03 -27.83 -26.08
CA GLU A 675 2.86 -29.26 -25.78
C GLU A 675 2.08 -29.47 -24.46
N PRO A 676 0.83 -29.98 -24.50
CA PRO A 676 0.03 -30.25 -25.71
C PRO A 676 -0.31 -28.95 -26.47
N PRO A 677 -0.59 -29.00 -27.78
CA PRO A 677 -0.90 -27.79 -28.55
C PRO A 677 -2.26 -27.23 -28.13
N ILE A 678 -2.23 -26.07 -27.47
CA ILE A 678 -3.40 -25.31 -27.04
C ILE A 678 -3.15 -23.86 -27.46
N GLU A 679 -3.95 -23.35 -28.38
CA GLU A 679 -3.86 -21.95 -28.79
C GLU A 679 -4.19 -21.01 -27.61
N PRO A 680 -3.57 -19.82 -27.54
CA PRO A 680 -3.97 -18.78 -26.61
C PRO A 680 -5.47 -18.51 -26.73
N ARG A 681 -6.16 -18.36 -25.61
CA ARG A 681 -7.62 -18.18 -25.62
C ARG A 681 -8.08 -17.24 -24.52
N ALA A 682 -9.14 -16.50 -24.83
CA ALA A 682 -9.90 -15.74 -23.86
C ALA A 682 -11.28 -16.35 -23.64
N VAL A 683 -11.77 -16.26 -22.40
CA VAL A 683 -13.10 -16.71 -21.99
C VAL A 683 -13.68 -15.74 -20.97
N LEU A 684 -15.01 -15.78 -20.83
CA LEU A 684 -15.69 -15.09 -19.74
C LEU A 684 -15.93 -16.09 -18.61
N LEU A 685 -15.68 -15.68 -17.37
CA LEU A 685 -15.99 -16.47 -16.19
C LEU A 685 -17.01 -15.71 -15.33
N ASP A 686 -18.10 -16.39 -14.99
CA ASP A 686 -19.06 -15.89 -14.02
C ASP A 686 -18.72 -16.41 -12.63
N ALA A 687 -18.76 -15.49 -11.66
CA ALA A 687 -18.29 -15.68 -10.30
C ALA A 687 -19.34 -15.20 -9.29
N SER A 688 -19.55 -15.97 -8.23
CA SER A 688 -20.56 -15.70 -7.20
C SER A 688 -20.07 -16.01 -5.79
N GLY A 689 -18.77 -15.86 -5.54
CA GLY A 689 -18.14 -16.21 -4.27
C GLY A 689 -16.83 -17.00 -4.43
N PRO A 690 -15.89 -16.88 -3.49
CA PRO A 690 -14.62 -17.59 -3.51
C PRO A 690 -14.77 -19.11 -3.35
N ASP A 691 -15.84 -19.58 -2.70
CA ASP A 691 -16.11 -21.02 -2.49
C ASP A 691 -16.98 -21.63 -3.60
N ASN A 692 -17.45 -20.82 -4.55
CA ASN A 692 -18.25 -21.28 -5.67
C ASN A 692 -17.36 -21.53 -6.89
N LYS A 693 -17.64 -22.61 -7.61
CA LYS A 693 -16.93 -22.93 -8.85
C LYS A 693 -17.23 -21.87 -9.91
N LEU A 694 -16.17 -21.35 -10.54
CA LEU A 694 -16.28 -20.42 -11.67
C LEU A 694 -17.03 -21.08 -12.83
N VAL A 695 -17.98 -20.36 -13.41
CA VAL A 695 -18.77 -20.83 -14.56
C VAL A 695 -18.18 -20.24 -15.83
N VAL A 696 -17.60 -21.09 -16.68
CA VAL A 696 -17.04 -20.68 -17.97
C VAL A 696 -18.17 -20.40 -18.95
N ARG A 697 -18.15 -19.21 -19.57
CA ARG A 697 -19.03 -18.80 -20.66
C ARG A 697 -18.18 -18.55 -21.91
N ASP A 698 -18.58 -19.16 -23.01
CA ASP A 698 -18.02 -18.85 -24.33
C ASP A 698 -18.37 -17.41 -24.67
N SER A 699 -17.36 -16.58 -24.93
CA SER A 699 -17.53 -15.18 -25.30
C SER A 699 -17.93 -15.01 -26.76
N GLY A 700 -17.87 -16.06 -27.59
CA GLY A 700 -17.98 -15.90 -29.04
C GLY A 700 -16.95 -14.88 -29.53
N ASN A 701 -17.41 -13.82 -30.18
CA ASN A 701 -16.55 -12.70 -30.63
C ASN A 701 -16.59 -11.48 -29.70
N ASP A 702 -17.27 -11.56 -28.55
CA ASP A 702 -17.50 -10.40 -27.67
C ASP A 702 -16.33 -10.08 -26.75
N LEU A 703 -15.36 -10.99 -26.62
CA LEU A 703 -14.09 -10.77 -25.93
C LEU A 703 -12.95 -11.14 -26.88
N VAL A 704 -12.26 -10.11 -27.33
CA VAL A 704 -11.05 -10.25 -28.14
C VAL A 704 -9.85 -10.00 -27.22
N ALA A 705 -8.87 -10.90 -27.26
CA ALA A 705 -7.65 -10.71 -26.50
C ALA A 705 -6.44 -11.23 -27.26
N GLN A 706 -5.31 -10.58 -27.03
CA GLN A 706 -4.00 -10.96 -27.56
C GLN A 706 -2.96 -10.69 -26.49
N GLY A 707 -1.99 -11.58 -26.36
CA GLY A 707 -0.84 -11.38 -25.48
C GLY A 707 0.46 -11.51 -26.26
N GLN A 708 1.46 -10.74 -25.86
CA GLN A 708 2.82 -10.86 -26.35
C GLN A 708 3.79 -10.71 -25.18
N TRP A 709 4.75 -11.61 -25.09
CA TRP A 709 5.90 -11.46 -24.20
C TRP A 709 7.08 -10.89 -24.98
N GLN A 710 7.74 -9.89 -24.43
CA GLN A 710 8.95 -9.30 -25.00
C GLN A 710 9.83 -8.69 -23.92
N ASP A 711 11.12 -9.06 -23.91
CA ASP A 711 12.17 -8.50 -23.04
C ASP A 711 11.74 -8.43 -21.56
N GLY A 712 11.19 -9.52 -21.02
CA GLY A 712 10.78 -9.61 -19.62
C GLY A 712 9.45 -8.95 -19.26
N ARG A 713 8.57 -8.77 -20.24
CA ARG A 713 7.27 -8.14 -20.02
C ARG A 713 6.21 -8.81 -20.87
N TRP A 714 5.14 -9.22 -20.22
CA TRP A 714 3.87 -9.52 -20.88
C TRP A 714 3.10 -8.23 -21.14
N ARG A 715 2.57 -8.10 -22.36
CA ARG A 715 1.55 -7.12 -22.73
C ARG A 715 0.32 -7.88 -23.21
N VAL A 716 -0.81 -7.64 -22.58
CA VAL A 716 -2.07 -8.32 -22.90
C VAL A 716 -3.16 -7.29 -23.18
N LEU A 717 -3.63 -7.30 -24.42
CA LEU A 717 -4.80 -6.56 -24.88
C LEU A 717 -6.06 -7.36 -24.55
N MET A 718 -7.08 -6.72 -23.98
CA MET A 718 -8.44 -7.26 -23.91
C MET A 718 -9.47 -6.21 -24.31
N LYS A 719 -10.35 -6.53 -25.27
CA LYS A 719 -11.38 -5.64 -25.83
C LYS A 719 -12.76 -6.28 -25.78
N ARG A 720 -13.78 -5.49 -25.43
CA ARG A 720 -15.21 -5.86 -25.48
C ARG A 720 -16.10 -4.68 -25.89
N PRO A 721 -17.34 -4.94 -26.35
CA PRO A 721 -18.38 -3.91 -26.49
C PRO A 721 -18.65 -3.16 -25.17
N ARG A 722 -18.90 -1.84 -25.24
CA ARG A 722 -19.25 -1.00 -24.09
C ARG A 722 -20.65 -1.22 -23.58
N SER A 723 -21.57 -1.54 -24.48
CA SER A 723 -22.98 -1.73 -24.17
C SER A 723 -23.32 -3.20 -24.23
N ASN A 724 -24.02 -3.66 -23.21
CA ASN A 724 -24.53 -5.01 -23.16
C ASN A 724 -25.86 -5.10 -23.91
N SER A 725 -25.93 -6.00 -24.90
CA SER A 725 -27.14 -6.25 -25.71
C SER A 725 -27.56 -7.72 -25.74
N ASP A 726 -26.82 -8.63 -25.09
CA ASP A 726 -27.02 -10.09 -25.15
C ASP A 726 -27.99 -10.62 -24.08
N GLY A 727 -28.51 -9.74 -23.21
CA GLY A 727 -29.40 -10.10 -22.10
C GLY A 727 -28.68 -10.69 -20.88
N SER A 728 -27.35 -10.77 -20.90
CA SER A 728 -26.55 -11.06 -19.71
C SER A 728 -26.67 -9.91 -18.69
N LEU A 729 -26.25 -10.15 -17.46
CA LEU A 729 -26.07 -9.09 -16.46
C LEU A 729 -24.64 -8.52 -16.49
N ASP A 730 -23.93 -8.62 -17.61
CA ASP A 730 -22.63 -7.98 -17.75
C ASP A 730 -22.77 -6.45 -17.65
N LEU A 731 -21.75 -5.86 -17.04
CA LEU A 731 -21.68 -4.42 -16.83
C LEU A 731 -21.56 -3.66 -18.16
N SER A 732 -22.35 -2.61 -18.31
CA SER A 732 -22.11 -1.60 -19.35
C SER A 732 -21.13 -0.55 -18.86
N PHE A 733 -20.40 0.10 -19.76
CA PHE A 733 -19.37 1.10 -19.45
C PHE A 733 -19.82 2.53 -19.78
N PRO A 734 -20.69 3.15 -18.95
CA PRO A 734 -21.13 4.52 -19.16
C PRO A 734 -20.04 5.53 -18.79
N GLU A 735 -20.10 6.69 -19.43
CA GLU A 735 -19.29 7.84 -19.08
C GLU A 735 -19.79 8.55 -17.80
N GLY A 736 -18.85 9.17 -17.08
CA GLY A 736 -19.13 9.91 -15.85
C GLY A 736 -19.44 9.04 -14.62
N GLN A 737 -19.35 7.72 -14.74
CA GLN A 737 -19.57 6.78 -13.64
C GLN A 737 -18.26 6.10 -13.23
N PHE A 738 -18.04 6.01 -11.92
CA PHE A 738 -16.97 5.19 -11.35
C PHE A 738 -17.38 3.72 -11.30
N ILE A 739 -16.57 2.88 -11.93
CA ILE A 739 -16.79 1.43 -12.08
C ILE A 739 -15.73 0.67 -11.29
N PRO A 740 -16.09 -0.24 -10.36
CA PRO A 740 -15.12 -1.09 -9.70
C PRO A 740 -14.42 -2.03 -10.70
N VAL A 741 -13.09 -2.08 -10.65
CA VAL A 741 -12.27 -2.99 -11.45
C VAL A 741 -11.16 -3.61 -10.59
N SER A 742 -10.84 -4.87 -10.84
CA SER A 742 -9.71 -5.57 -10.20
C SER A 742 -9.04 -6.50 -11.21
N PHE A 743 -7.79 -6.88 -10.92
CA PHE A 743 -6.95 -7.64 -11.84
C PHE A 743 -6.37 -8.86 -11.14
N ALA A 744 -6.02 -9.89 -11.93
CA ALA A 744 -5.23 -11.01 -11.47
C ALA A 744 -4.23 -11.46 -12.55
N ASN A 745 -3.11 -12.03 -12.10
CA ASN A 745 -2.06 -12.59 -12.94
C ASN A 745 -1.57 -13.92 -12.34
N TRP A 746 -1.29 -14.87 -13.21
CA TRP A 746 -0.69 -16.16 -12.91
C TRP A 746 0.66 -16.22 -13.61
N GLU A 747 1.74 -16.33 -12.84
CA GLU A 747 3.08 -16.67 -13.34
C GLU A 747 3.23 -18.20 -13.39
N GLY A 748 3.05 -18.78 -14.56
CA GLY A 748 2.94 -20.21 -14.76
C GLY A 748 4.22 -20.99 -14.43
N ASN A 749 5.39 -20.37 -14.59
CA ASN A 749 6.68 -21.00 -14.29
C ASN A 749 7.01 -20.97 -12.79
N ASN A 750 6.39 -20.06 -12.02
CA ASN A 750 6.35 -20.08 -10.55
C ASN A 750 5.29 -21.05 -9.97
N GLY A 751 4.64 -21.87 -10.82
CA GLY A 751 3.63 -22.85 -10.38
C GLY A 751 2.24 -22.26 -10.11
N GLU A 752 1.97 -21.04 -10.59
CA GLU A 752 0.69 -20.36 -10.36
C GLU A 752 -0.40 -20.91 -11.31
N ILE A 753 -1.47 -21.45 -10.72
CA ILE A 753 -2.69 -21.90 -11.41
C ILE A 753 -3.89 -21.84 -10.46
N GLY A 754 -5.09 -21.60 -11.00
CA GLY A 754 -6.31 -21.64 -10.21
C GLY A 754 -6.28 -20.60 -9.08
N SER A 755 -6.38 -21.03 -7.82
CA SER A 755 -6.35 -20.12 -6.66
C SER A 755 -4.95 -19.57 -6.35
N LYS A 756 -3.87 -20.24 -6.76
CA LYS A 756 -2.50 -19.75 -6.61
C LYS A 756 -2.23 -18.73 -7.71
N HIS A 757 -2.37 -17.46 -7.38
CA HIS A 757 -2.13 -16.33 -8.28
C HIS A 757 -1.96 -15.05 -7.48
N THR A 758 -1.59 -13.99 -8.18
CA THR A 758 -1.60 -12.64 -7.63
C THR A 758 -2.80 -11.84 -8.12
N LEU A 759 -3.33 -10.98 -7.25
CA LEU A 759 -4.52 -10.18 -7.53
C LEU A 759 -4.42 -8.78 -6.92
N THR A 760 -5.34 -7.91 -7.33
CA THR A 760 -5.54 -6.60 -6.71
C THR A 760 -6.82 -6.56 -5.88
N THR A 761 -6.92 -5.59 -4.96
CA THR A 761 -8.23 -5.16 -4.45
C THR A 761 -9.02 -4.39 -5.52
N TRP A 762 -10.24 -3.95 -5.20
CA TRP A 762 -11.00 -3.04 -6.07
C TRP A 762 -10.33 -1.67 -6.21
N TYR A 763 -10.09 -1.29 -7.46
CA TYR A 763 -9.80 0.06 -7.90
C TYR A 763 -10.98 0.61 -8.71
N TRP A 764 -10.84 1.82 -9.24
CA TRP A 764 -11.88 2.47 -10.01
C TRP A 764 -11.45 2.65 -11.47
N LEU A 765 -12.38 2.40 -12.39
CA LEU A 765 -12.35 2.84 -13.77
C LEU A 765 -13.28 4.05 -13.90
N LEU A 766 -12.84 5.09 -14.61
CA LEU A 766 -13.66 6.24 -14.96
C LEU A 766 -13.50 6.51 -16.46
N LEU A 767 -14.61 6.48 -17.19
CA LEU A 767 -14.67 7.05 -18.54
C LEU A 767 -15.10 8.52 -18.39
N PRO A 768 -14.26 9.51 -18.74
CA PRO A 768 -14.57 10.91 -18.56
C PRO A 768 -15.90 11.31 -19.22
N PRO A 769 -16.78 12.06 -18.53
CA PRO A 769 -18.01 12.52 -19.14
C PRO A 769 -17.75 13.59 -20.18
N ASP A 770 -18.52 13.52 -21.26
CA ASP A 770 -18.52 14.51 -22.32
C ASP A 770 -18.81 15.92 -21.74
N THR A 771 -17.86 16.85 -21.91
CA THR A 771 -17.92 18.15 -21.22
C THR A 771 -18.94 19.09 -21.88
N ASN A 772 -20.11 19.25 -21.26
CA ASN A 772 -21.07 20.25 -21.70
C ASN A 772 -20.58 21.67 -21.34
N ASN A 773 -19.77 22.25 -22.23
CA ASN A 773 -19.21 23.60 -22.10
C ASN A 773 -20.27 24.68 -21.83
N THR A 774 -21.49 24.49 -22.34
CA THR A 774 -22.61 25.43 -22.09
C THR A 774 -23.06 25.39 -20.63
N LEU A 775 -23.14 24.21 -20.03
CA LEU A 775 -23.47 24.07 -18.62
C LEU A 775 -22.31 24.54 -17.74
N VAL A 776 -21.10 24.08 -18.03
CA VAL A 776 -19.90 24.32 -17.21
C VAL A 776 -19.51 25.79 -17.17
N TYR A 777 -19.55 26.51 -18.30
CA TYR A 777 -19.19 27.93 -18.36
C TYR A 777 -20.39 28.87 -18.42
N GLY A 778 -21.49 28.45 -19.04
CA GLY A 778 -22.69 29.27 -19.18
C GLY A 778 -23.47 29.44 -17.87
N ALA A 779 -23.58 28.42 -17.02
CA ALA A 779 -24.28 28.54 -15.74
C ALA A 779 -23.55 29.51 -14.75
N PRO A 780 -22.22 29.43 -14.59
CA PRO A 780 -21.46 30.42 -13.82
C PRO A 780 -21.58 31.84 -14.40
N PHE A 781 -21.44 31.98 -15.72
CA PHE A 781 -21.56 33.28 -16.38
C PHE A 781 -22.95 33.89 -16.21
N GLY A 782 -24.01 33.10 -16.40
CA GLY A 782 -25.39 33.51 -16.16
C GLY A 782 -25.63 33.93 -14.71
N THR A 783 -25.08 33.17 -13.75
CA THR A 783 -25.14 33.51 -12.31
C THR A 783 -24.45 34.84 -12.03
N ILE A 784 -23.24 35.06 -12.56
CA ILE A 784 -22.51 36.33 -12.44
C ILE A 784 -23.38 37.47 -13.00
N MET A 785 -23.90 37.32 -14.22
CA MET A 785 -24.64 38.38 -14.89
C MET A 785 -25.94 38.75 -14.17
N VAL A 786 -26.74 37.75 -13.77
CA VAL A 786 -28.01 37.98 -13.06
C VAL A 786 -27.78 38.65 -11.71
N THR A 787 -26.80 38.17 -10.93
CA THR A 787 -26.51 38.72 -9.60
C THR A 787 -25.89 40.11 -9.68
N PHE A 788 -25.05 40.38 -10.68
CA PHE A 788 -24.52 41.71 -10.97
C PHE A 788 -25.63 42.70 -11.32
N LEU A 789 -26.54 42.33 -12.23
CA LEU A 789 -27.68 43.16 -12.62
C LEU A 789 -28.64 43.42 -11.45
N ALA A 790 -28.93 42.39 -10.64
CA ALA A 790 -29.73 42.54 -9.43
C ALA A 790 -29.06 43.50 -8.42
N GLY A 791 -27.73 43.40 -8.26
CA GLY A 791 -26.95 44.33 -7.44
C GLY A 791 -27.05 45.78 -7.92
N ILE A 792 -26.93 46.02 -9.23
CA ILE A 792 -27.12 47.36 -9.83
C ILE A 792 -28.53 47.89 -9.60
N LEU A 793 -29.56 47.06 -9.83
CA LEU A 793 -30.96 47.44 -9.62
C LEU A 793 -31.23 47.79 -8.15
N LEU A 794 -30.66 47.02 -7.22
CA LEU A 794 -30.76 47.25 -5.79
C LEU A 794 -30.09 48.57 -5.38
N VAL A 795 -28.87 48.85 -5.87
CA VAL A 795 -28.20 50.15 -5.67
C VAL A 795 -29.03 51.30 -6.23
N ARG A 796 -29.55 51.15 -7.45
CA ARG A 796 -30.36 52.18 -8.12
C ARG A 796 -31.64 52.49 -7.34
N ASN A 797 -32.38 51.45 -6.92
CA ASN A 797 -33.61 51.59 -6.13
C ASN A 797 -33.32 52.25 -4.77
N GLN A 798 -32.24 51.84 -4.08
CA GLN A 798 -31.87 52.43 -2.80
C GLN A 798 -31.42 53.90 -2.91
N ARG A 799 -30.69 54.27 -3.96
CA ARG A 799 -30.34 55.67 -4.24
C ARG A 799 -31.55 56.52 -4.66
N GLN A 800 -32.51 55.94 -5.40
CA GLN A 800 -33.78 56.61 -5.72
C GLN A 800 -34.61 56.90 -4.46
N LYS A 801 -34.78 55.91 -3.57
CA LYS A 801 -35.46 56.09 -2.27
C LYS A 801 -34.75 57.12 -1.36
N HIS A 802 -33.42 57.18 -1.41
CA HIS A 802 -32.66 58.19 -0.69
C HIS A 802 -32.91 59.60 -1.26
N ARG A 803 -32.87 59.75 -2.59
CA ARG A 803 -33.14 61.03 -3.25
C ARG A 803 -34.57 61.53 -3.03
N SER A 804 -35.56 60.64 -3.02
CA SER A 804 -36.96 61.02 -2.75
C SER A 804 -37.19 61.44 -1.29
N THR A 805 -36.45 60.87 -0.34
CA THR A 805 -36.52 61.24 1.07
C THR A 805 -35.74 62.52 1.40
N THR A 806 -34.63 62.79 0.71
CA THR A 806 -33.89 64.06 0.88
C THR A 806 -34.56 65.25 0.16
N ASN A 807 -35.23 65.02 -0.97
CA ASN A 807 -35.93 66.08 -1.71
C ASN A 807 -37.30 66.45 -1.10
N GLY A 808 -37.88 65.59 -0.24
CA GLY A 808 -39.13 65.88 0.48
C GLY A 808 -38.97 66.74 1.74
N VAL A 809 -37.74 67.08 2.13
CA VAL A 809 -37.44 67.91 3.33
C VAL A 809 -37.16 69.38 2.95
N GLY A 810 -37.25 69.72 1.66
CA GLY A 810 -37.08 71.10 1.16
C GLY A 810 -38.38 71.86 0.86
N SER A 811 -39.55 71.34 1.24
CA SER A 811 -40.84 72.00 1.03
C SER A 811 -41.83 71.74 2.17
N VAL A 812 -41.48 72.20 3.38
CA VAL A 812 -42.41 72.80 4.36
C VAL A 812 -41.65 73.86 5.12
#